data_AF-A0A6N7V745-F1
#
_entry.id   AF-A0A6N7V745-F1
#
_cell.length_a   1.000
_cell.length_b   1.000
_cell.length_c   1.000
_cell.angle_alpha   90.00
_cell.angle_beta   90.00
_cell.angle_gamma   90.00
#
_symmetry.space_group_name_H-M   'P 1'
#
loop_
_entity.id
_entity.type
_entity.pdbx_description
1 polymer ?
#
loop_
_entity_poly.entity_id
_entity_poly.type
_entity_poly.pdbx_seq_one_letter_code
_entity_poly.pdbx_strand_id
1 'polypeptide(L)'
;MDKTVSPKDRQTLRGLPGSRMVGSVVLSRWRSDGNLKRADSALPSRYASAGQCETAGSTLCQQAEAVFADGVPLTPVSSRDQVRPGTYFADYSSGSVFVQAAAGTQPVYEIARTRTAISSRGNSVRLEGLTIQGFANLPQKGAVEVSGPNWTVSGNDITKNHGVGLILARGDNALITGNRVHSNGQLGIAQWQSYKARIENNEVLNNNTRGFWIADWESGGIKITESSSTVQNNTVANNLGIGIWADEAVDGVSILGNTITANAADGVRFEISRNGEIRDNTVLGNGLGLKRGGGTTLMSGAGINVNTASNVRVSGNRLAANLNGIGLQMRARGAGPWGTYKLNGIRVTGNTVDMSTPASPSGAVSGLVRAGQVQDSVESADVVFSGNTYVYPSAGAAKMVRAGENLTFAAWQSKGFDRDGRLLTSPPGTTPPAPPEPGPAPVVPEPTPGTFIARDDFSRVAARGLGRAQTGGTWTTAGAGSLYSVAQGAGNLTMSRPGYLPSAYLQSISSVVTDTSVSFNLDKAPGAGQVYVSVVGRSVPGNGEYRAKLVLSGQRGAVSIVRTDSRGAETVIGGEQQLQNMVLTKPMNVRLQVTDASPTRLRVKAWQQGSPEPAAWQREVTDNTSGLQKGGAVGILSSLSGNATGFPLTLQVQDWSTLAPGNRP
;
A
#
# COMPACT_ATOMS: atom_id res chain seq x y z
N MET A 1 -22.02 -1.25 17.63
CA MET A 1 -23.32 -1.50 16.97
C MET A 1 -23.63 -2.97 17.09
N ASP A 2 -24.87 -3.33 17.41
CA ASP A 2 -25.31 -4.72 17.65
C ASP A 2 -26.15 -5.31 16.50
N LYS A 3 -26.60 -4.47 15.55
CA LYS A 3 -27.45 -4.87 14.42
C LYS A 3 -27.03 -4.19 13.11
N THR A 4 -27.32 -4.87 12.01
CA THR A 4 -27.15 -4.35 10.65
C THR A 4 -28.14 -3.21 10.38
N VAL A 5 -27.67 -2.14 9.75
CA VAL A 5 -28.51 -1.06 9.25
C VAL A 5 -29.04 -1.42 7.86
N SER A 6 -30.35 -1.25 7.65
CA SER A 6 -31.00 -1.49 6.36
C SER A 6 -31.66 -0.21 5.84
N PRO A 7 -30.96 0.58 5.01
CA PRO A 7 -31.50 1.81 4.44
C PRO A 7 -32.73 1.56 3.57
N LYS A 8 -33.71 2.47 3.60
CA LYS A 8 -34.88 2.44 2.70
C LYS A 8 -34.55 3.07 1.35
N ASP A 9 -35.47 2.92 0.40
CA ASP A 9 -35.38 3.58 -0.91
C ASP A 9 -35.06 5.07 -0.78
N ARG A 10 -34.11 5.54 -1.60
CA ARG A 10 -33.66 6.93 -1.71
C ARG A 10 -33.11 7.53 -0.41
N GLN A 11 -32.86 6.71 0.59
CA GLN A 11 -32.29 7.17 1.85
C GLN A 11 -30.81 7.50 1.68
N THR A 12 -30.38 8.58 2.32
CA THR A 12 -28.96 8.95 2.43
C THR A 12 -28.50 8.69 3.86
N LEU A 13 -27.46 7.88 4.02
CA LEU A 13 -26.68 7.75 5.24
C LEU A 13 -25.40 8.56 5.07
N ARG A 14 -25.34 9.73 5.72
CA ARG A 14 -24.20 10.65 5.64
C ARG A 14 -23.52 10.77 7.00
N GLY A 15 -22.22 10.47 7.02
CA GLY A 15 -21.34 10.75 8.15
C GLY A 15 -20.90 12.21 8.16
N LEU A 16 -20.96 12.82 9.33
CA LEU A 16 -20.22 14.05 9.63
C LEU A 16 -18.76 13.70 9.98
N PRO A 17 -17.81 14.65 9.95
CA PRO A 17 -16.42 14.38 10.33
C PRO A 17 -16.30 13.62 11.66
N GLY A 18 -15.58 12.49 11.64
CA GLY A 18 -15.42 11.61 12.81
C GLY A 18 -16.56 10.60 13.05
N SER A 19 -17.57 10.54 12.19
CA SER A 19 -18.65 9.55 12.29
C SER A 19 -18.15 8.14 12.04
N ARG A 20 -18.42 7.24 12.99
CA ARG A 20 -17.93 5.85 12.97
C ARG A 20 -19.07 4.86 13.18
N MET A 21 -19.17 3.88 12.29
CA MET A 21 -19.92 2.64 12.51
C MET A 21 -18.94 1.59 12.99
N VAL A 22 -19.10 1.15 14.24
CA VAL A 22 -18.20 0.21 14.90
C VAL A 22 -18.95 -1.09 15.23
N GLY A 23 -18.52 -2.21 14.64
CA GLY A 23 -19.09 -3.54 14.88
C GLY A 23 -18.53 -4.27 16.10
N SER A 24 -17.47 -3.72 16.70
CA SER A 24 -16.86 -4.23 17.94
C SER A 24 -17.58 -3.71 19.18
N VAL A 25 -17.47 -4.49 20.25
CA VAL A 25 -17.98 -4.16 21.58
C VAL A 25 -16.87 -4.36 22.62
N VAL A 26 -16.83 -3.48 23.62
CA VAL A 26 -15.88 -3.56 24.73
C VAL A 26 -16.13 -4.84 25.54
N LEU A 27 -15.06 -5.59 25.81
CA LEU A 27 -15.05 -6.67 26.79
C LEU A 27 -14.73 -6.08 28.16
N SER A 28 -15.73 -5.96 29.03
CA SER A 28 -15.56 -5.36 30.37
C SER A 28 -15.39 -6.37 31.50
N ARG A 29 -15.77 -7.65 31.27
CA ARG A 29 -15.74 -8.70 32.30
C ARG A 29 -14.58 -9.65 32.07
N TRP A 30 -13.44 -9.34 32.71
CA TRP A 30 -12.23 -10.16 32.66
C TRP A 30 -12.01 -10.93 33.96
N ARG A 31 -11.67 -12.21 33.84
CA ARG A 31 -11.19 -13.05 34.94
C ARG A 31 -9.69 -13.27 34.77
N SER A 32 -8.98 -13.39 35.90
CA SER A 32 -7.59 -13.84 35.90
C SER A 32 -7.54 -15.33 35.55
N ASP A 33 -6.60 -15.72 34.69
CA ASP A 33 -6.37 -17.10 34.30
C ASP A 33 -4.85 -17.33 34.14
N GLY A 34 -4.16 -17.50 35.28
CA GLY A 34 -2.69 -17.53 35.34
C GLY A 34 -2.09 -16.17 34.93
N ASN A 35 -1.25 -16.17 33.90
CA ASN A 35 -0.68 -14.97 33.29
C ASN A 35 -1.59 -14.34 32.21
N LEU A 36 -2.73 -14.97 31.89
CA LEU A 36 -3.68 -14.52 30.89
C LEU A 36 -4.90 -13.84 31.55
N LYS A 37 -5.61 -13.07 30.74
CA LYS A 37 -6.97 -12.60 31.05
C LYS A 37 -7.95 -13.37 30.19
N ARG A 38 -9.05 -13.83 30.80
CA ARG A 38 -10.12 -14.58 30.14
C ARG A 38 -11.44 -13.81 30.19
N ALA A 39 -12.13 -13.70 29.07
CA ALA A 39 -13.50 -13.23 28.98
C ALA A 39 -14.41 -14.40 28.59
N ASP A 40 -15.37 -14.72 29.45
CA ASP A 40 -16.34 -15.81 29.21
C ASP A 40 -17.57 -15.30 28.44
N SER A 41 -18.25 -16.21 27.74
CA SER A 41 -19.40 -15.87 26.87
C SER A 41 -19.06 -14.76 25.86
N ALA A 42 -17.82 -14.76 25.41
CA ALA A 42 -17.26 -13.75 24.53
C ALA A 42 -17.44 -14.09 23.04
N LEU A 43 -17.76 -15.34 22.71
CA LEU A 43 -17.90 -15.80 21.33
C LEU A 43 -19.35 -16.26 21.06
N PRO A 44 -19.82 -16.15 19.81
CA PRO A 44 -21.07 -16.79 19.40
C PRO A 44 -20.87 -18.31 19.29
N SER A 45 -21.98 -19.01 19.06
CA SER A 45 -21.95 -20.41 18.62
C SER A 45 -21.10 -20.56 17.34
N ARG A 46 -20.45 -21.72 17.20
CA ARG A 46 -19.67 -22.03 16.01
C ARG A 46 -20.56 -22.01 14.76
N TYR A 47 -20.04 -21.43 13.70
CA TYR A 47 -20.69 -21.35 12.39
C TYR A 47 -19.87 -22.13 11.36
N ALA A 48 -20.51 -22.49 10.25
CA ALA A 48 -19.82 -23.10 9.12
C ALA A 48 -18.77 -22.11 8.59
N SER A 49 -17.51 -22.52 8.59
CA SER A 49 -16.42 -21.73 8.05
C SER A 49 -16.31 -21.92 6.54
N ALA A 50 -15.97 -20.84 5.84
CA ALA A 50 -15.70 -20.83 4.42
C ALA A 50 -14.30 -20.26 4.15
N GLY A 51 -13.75 -20.61 2.99
CA GLY A 51 -12.47 -20.12 2.52
C GLY A 51 -11.25 -20.91 2.97
N GLN A 52 -10.12 -20.61 2.35
CA GLN A 52 -8.85 -21.31 2.58
C GLN A 52 -7.82 -20.34 3.12
N CYS A 53 -7.08 -20.74 4.16
CA CYS A 53 -6.01 -19.94 4.73
C CYS A 53 -4.69 -20.16 3.98
N GLU A 54 -3.82 -19.14 3.98
CA GLU A 54 -2.49 -19.20 3.38
C GLU A 54 -1.65 -20.35 3.98
N THR A 55 -1.70 -20.49 5.31
CA THR A 55 -1.10 -21.61 6.02
C THR A 55 -1.97 -22.85 5.87
N ALA A 56 -1.46 -23.85 5.15
CA ALA A 56 -2.15 -25.13 4.96
C ALA A 56 -2.53 -25.78 6.30
N GLY A 57 -3.76 -26.29 6.40
CA GLY A 57 -4.31 -26.89 7.62
C GLY A 57 -4.75 -25.88 8.70
N SER A 58 -4.42 -24.59 8.56
CA SER A 58 -4.93 -23.55 9.45
C SER A 58 -6.38 -23.19 9.13
N THR A 59 -7.13 -22.81 10.17
CA THR A 59 -8.49 -22.27 10.08
C THR A 59 -8.59 -20.85 10.66
N LEU A 60 -7.46 -20.25 11.06
CA LEU A 60 -7.44 -18.95 11.75
C LEU A 60 -7.98 -17.80 10.91
N CYS A 61 -7.77 -17.82 9.59
CA CYS A 61 -8.30 -16.82 8.68
C CYS A 61 -9.84 -16.83 8.61
N GLN A 62 -10.47 -17.94 9.02
CA GLN A 62 -11.93 -18.11 8.96
C GLN A 62 -12.64 -17.57 10.21
N GLN A 63 -11.89 -17.19 11.24
CA GLN A 63 -12.42 -16.71 12.53
C GLN A 63 -12.83 -15.24 12.43
N ALA A 64 -14.13 -15.01 12.27
CA ALA A 64 -14.69 -13.69 12.04
C ALA A 64 -14.52 -12.73 13.23
N GLU A 65 -14.62 -13.27 14.44
CA GLU A 65 -14.50 -12.52 15.67
C GLU A 65 -13.06 -12.04 15.88
N ALA A 66 -12.84 -10.75 15.63
CA ALA A 66 -11.57 -10.03 15.80
C ALA A 66 -11.47 -9.45 17.21
N VAL A 67 -10.34 -9.64 17.90
CA VAL A 67 -10.07 -8.93 19.15
C VAL A 67 -9.17 -7.74 18.86
N PHE A 68 -9.45 -6.62 19.52
CA PHE A 68 -8.67 -5.39 19.43
C PHE A 68 -8.17 -4.99 20.82
N ALA A 69 -6.99 -4.39 20.89
CA ALA A 69 -6.47 -3.68 22.05
C ALA A 69 -6.32 -2.21 21.68
N ASP A 70 -7.03 -1.31 22.36
CA ASP A 70 -7.04 0.14 22.08
C ASP A 70 -7.27 0.47 20.58
N GLY A 71 -8.18 -0.28 19.95
CA GLY A 71 -8.52 -0.14 18.52
C GLY A 71 -7.50 -0.74 17.53
N VAL A 72 -6.45 -1.41 18.03
CA VAL A 72 -5.46 -2.15 17.22
C VAL A 72 -5.84 -3.63 17.16
N PRO A 73 -6.01 -4.24 15.97
CA PRO A 73 -6.32 -5.66 15.84
C PRO A 73 -5.20 -6.53 16.43
N LEU A 74 -5.57 -7.57 17.18
CA LEU A 74 -4.65 -8.59 17.68
C LEU A 74 -4.53 -9.76 16.68
N THR A 75 -3.40 -10.45 16.72
CA THR A 75 -3.17 -11.64 15.88
C THR A 75 -3.82 -12.88 16.52
N PRO A 76 -4.70 -13.61 15.81
CA PRO A 76 -5.27 -14.85 16.34
C PRO A 76 -4.20 -15.95 16.43
N VAL A 77 -4.26 -16.76 17.47
CA VAL A 77 -3.44 -17.96 17.65
C VAL A 77 -4.31 -19.21 17.80
N SER A 78 -3.73 -20.38 17.52
CA SER A 78 -4.49 -21.66 17.47
C SER A 78 -4.71 -22.31 18.83
N SER A 79 -3.98 -21.91 19.86
CA SER A 79 -4.11 -22.48 21.21
C SER A 79 -3.85 -21.44 22.29
N ARG A 80 -4.33 -21.75 23.50
CA ARG A 80 -4.17 -20.91 24.69
C ARG A 80 -2.70 -20.64 25.03
N ASP A 81 -1.82 -21.62 24.86
CA ASP A 81 -0.40 -21.51 25.24
C ASP A 81 0.41 -20.59 24.29
N GLN A 82 -0.14 -20.27 23.12
CA GLN A 82 0.46 -19.33 22.18
C GLN A 82 0.11 -17.86 22.50
N VAL A 83 -0.77 -17.61 23.48
CA VAL A 83 -1.21 -16.26 23.84
C VAL A 83 -0.05 -15.51 24.51
N ARG A 84 0.34 -14.43 23.84
CA ARG A 84 1.34 -13.43 24.24
C ARG A 84 0.85 -12.02 23.94
N PRO A 85 1.47 -10.94 24.47
CA PRO A 85 1.07 -9.59 24.11
C PRO A 85 1.00 -9.38 22.60
N GLY A 86 -0.10 -8.78 22.13
CA GLY A 86 -0.38 -8.61 20.70
C GLY A 86 -1.13 -9.77 20.04
N THR A 87 -1.48 -10.83 20.78
CA THR A 87 -2.22 -11.99 20.25
C THR A 87 -3.47 -12.31 21.08
N TYR A 88 -4.37 -13.13 20.53
CA TYR A 88 -5.52 -13.66 21.26
C TYR A 88 -5.84 -15.09 20.85
N PHE A 89 -6.42 -15.86 21.76
CA PHE A 89 -7.01 -17.17 21.48
C PHE A 89 -8.53 -17.09 21.65
N ALA A 90 -9.27 -17.50 20.62
CA ALA A 90 -10.72 -17.63 20.64
C ALA A 90 -11.11 -19.10 20.77
N ASP A 91 -11.56 -19.49 21.96
CA ASP A 91 -11.99 -20.85 22.25
C ASP A 91 -13.51 -20.97 22.07
N TYR A 92 -13.94 -21.39 20.88
CA TYR A 92 -15.35 -21.61 20.58
C TYR A 92 -15.96 -22.79 21.36
N SER A 93 -15.16 -23.68 21.96
CA SER A 93 -15.68 -24.81 22.73
C SER A 93 -16.18 -24.37 24.11
N SER A 94 -15.48 -23.45 24.76
CA SER A 94 -15.88 -22.83 26.02
C SER A 94 -16.64 -21.51 25.84
N GLY A 95 -16.60 -20.93 24.63
CA GLY A 95 -17.15 -19.61 24.35
C GLY A 95 -16.29 -18.46 24.91
N SER A 96 -15.03 -18.73 25.25
CA SER A 96 -14.13 -17.79 25.94
C SER A 96 -13.05 -17.21 25.03
N VAL A 97 -12.59 -16.01 25.36
CA VAL A 97 -11.46 -15.33 24.70
C VAL A 97 -10.35 -15.10 25.71
N PHE A 98 -9.12 -15.38 25.30
CA PHE A 98 -7.92 -15.22 26.10
C PHE A 98 -6.98 -14.20 25.49
N VAL A 99 -6.47 -13.29 26.32
CA VAL A 99 -5.50 -12.25 25.93
C VAL A 99 -4.41 -12.12 26.99
N GLN A 100 -3.30 -11.49 26.63
CA GLN A 100 -2.26 -11.09 27.56
C GLN A 100 -1.90 -9.62 27.33
N ALA A 101 -1.88 -8.82 28.40
CA ALA A 101 -1.39 -7.44 28.33
C ALA A 101 0.15 -7.41 28.38
N ALA A 102 0.76 -6.43 27.72
CA ALA A 102 2.18 -6.16 27.92
C ALA A 102 2.43 -5.67 29.36
N ALA A 103 3.62 -5.94 29.90
CA ALA A 103 3.98 -5.51 31.25
C ALA A 103 3.81 -3.99 31.40
N GLY A 104 3.15 -3.56 32.48
CA GLY A 104 2.87 -2.14 32.76
C GLY A 104 1.75 -1.52 31.94
N THR A 105 1.03 -2.29 31.11
CA THR A 105 -0.08 -1.78 30.28
C THR A 105 -1.45 -2.32 30.73
N GLN A 106 -2.49 -1.53 30.49
CA GLN A 106 -3.88 -1.93 30.70
C GLN A 106 -4.76 -1.53 29.50
N PRO A 107 -4.60 -2.20 28.35
CA PRO A 107 -5.38 -1.86 27.16
C PRO A 107 -6.87 -2.14 27.34
N VAL A 108 -7.70 -1.35 26.67
CA VAL A 108 -9.12 -1.63 26.50
C VAL A 108 -9.26 -2.66 25.40
N TYR A 109 -9.82 -3.81 25.75
CA TYR A 109 -10.06 -4.87 24.78
C TYR A 109 -11.48 -4.80 24.22
N GLU A 110 -11.59 -4.89 22.90
CA GLU A 110 -12.85 -4.98 22.18
C GLU A 110 -12.90 -6.26 21.35
N ILE A 111 -14.10 -6.71 21.01
CA ILE A 111 -14.29 -7.82 20.09
C ILE A 111 -15.33 -7.50 19.03
N ALA A 112 -14.99 -7.70 17.75
CA ALA A 112 -15.93 -7.68 16.64
C ALA A 112 -16.90 -8.86 16.77
N ARG A 113 -18.19 -8.59 16.80
CA ARG A 113 -19.23 -9.65 16.81
C ARG A 113 -20.38 -9.40 15.85
N THR A 114 -20.64 -8.13 15.51
CA THR A 114 -21.71 -7.79 14.57
C THR A 114 -21.29 -8.16 13.17
N ARG A 115 -22.12 -8.95 12.47
CA ARG A 115 -21.79 -9.51 11.16
C ARG A 115 -21.62 -8.43 10.10
N THR A 116 -22.62 -7.60 9.89
CA THR A 116 -22.64 -6.65 8.77
C THR A 116 -23.02 -5.27 9.28
N ALA A 117 -22.40 -4.23 8.75
CA ALA A 117 -22.72 -2.86 9.10
C ALA A 117 -23.99 -2.41 8.39
N ILE A 118 -24.01 -2.57 7.08
CA ILE A 118 -25.07 -2.09 6.20
C ILE A 118 -25.41 -3.16 5.17
N SER A 119 -26.69 -3.48 5.04
CA SER A 119 -27.19 -4.34 3.96
C SER A 119 -28.65 -3.99 3.66
N SER A 120 -28.96 -3.70 2.41
CA SER A 120 -30.34 -3.40 1.98
C SER A 120 -30.55 -3.59 0.49
N ARG A 121 -31.81 -3.90 0.14
CA ARG A 121 -32.33 -3.95 -1.23
C ARG A 121 -32.95 -2.63 -1.70
N GLY A 122 -32.91 -1.59 -0.87
CA GLY A 122 -33.50 -0.29 -1.20
C GLY A 122 -32.91 0.27 -2.48
N ASN A 123 -33.71 0.92 -3.32
CA ASN A 123 -33.24 1.54 -4.55
C ASN A 123 -32.66 2.93 -4.28
N SER A 124 -31.58 3.30 -4.98
CA SER A 124 -31.04 4.67 -5.00
C SER A 124 -30.58 5.20 -3.63
N VAL A 125 -30.04 4.31 -2.79
CA VAL A 125 -29.46 4.67 -1.49
C VAL A 125 -28.12 5.37 -1.69
N ARG A 126 -27.83 6.34 -0.82
CA ARG A 126 -26.51 6.99 -0.75
C ARG A 126 -25.83 6.68 0.58
N LEU A 127 -24.56 6.29 0.52
CA LEU A 127 -23.70 6.04 1.67
C LEU A 127 -22.46 6.91 1.59
N GLU A 128 -22.32 7.88 2.50
CA GLU A 128 -21.37 8.97 2.34
C GLU A 128 -20.57 9.25 3.63
N GLY A 129 -19.25 9.42 3.52
CA GLY A 129 -18.45 10.07 4.57
C GLY A 129 -18.34 9.31 5.90
N LEU A 130 -18.50 7.99 5.92
CA LEU A 130 -18.46 7.19 7.15
C LEU A 130 -17.17 6.38 7.28
N THR A 131 -16.66 6.27 8.52
CA THR A 131 -15.71 5.21 8.86
C THR A 131 -16.48 3.96 9.31
N ILE A 132 -16.27 2.82 8.66
CA ILE A 132 -16.99 1.57 8.90
C ILE A 132 -15.97 0.48 9.27
N GLN A 133 -15.99 0.03 10.52
CA GLN A 133 -14.93 -0.84 11.03
C GLN A 133 -15.34 -1.84 12.11
N GLY A 134 -14.53 -2.88 12.28
CA GLY A 134 -14.65 -3.83 13.38
C GLY A 134 -15.87 -4.75 13.26
N PHE A 135 -16.35 -5.01 12.05
CA PHE A 135 -17.41 -5.99 11.81
C PHE A 135 -16.84 -7.40 11.63
N ALA A 136 -17.53 -8.38 12.22
CA ALA A 136 -17.23 -9.80 12.13
C ALA A 136 -18.00 -10.44 10.95
N ASN A 137 -17.97 -9.78 9.78
CA ASN A 137 -18.57 -10.31 8.56
C ASN A 137 -17.89 -11.61 8.17
N LEU A 138 -18.70 -12.56 7.72
CA LEU A 138 -18.22 -13.86 7.29
C LEU A 138 -17.39 -13.73 6.01
N PRO A 139 -16.52 -14.72 5.70
CA PRO A 139 -15.89 -14.80 4.40
C PRO A 139 -16.93 -14.69 3.27
N GLN A 140 -16.56 -14.02 2.17
CA GLN A 140 -17.40 -13.72 1.01
C GLN A 140 -18.61 -12.81 1.29
N LYS A 141 -18.68 -12.20 2.50
CA LYS A 141 -19.70 -11.21 2.87
C LYS A 141 -19.05 -9.87 3.15
N GLY A 142 -19.78 -8.79 2.88
CA GLY A 142 -19.31 -7.43 3.08
C GLY A 142 -19.61 -6.90 4.47
N ALA A 143 -18.77 -6.00 4.99
CA ALA A 143 -19.20 -5.11 6.06
C ALA A 143 -20.24 -4.11 5.53
N VAL A 144 -20.06 -3.65 4.28
CA VAL A 144 -21.07 -2.94 3.50
C VAL A 144 -21.53 -3.84 2.36
N GLU A 145 -22.83 -4.13 2.30
CA GLU A 145 -23.46 -4.90 1.23
C GLU A 145 -24.43 -4.01 0.44
N VAL A 146 -24.05 -3.70 -0.79
CA VAL A 146 -24.90 -3.02 -1.78
C VAL A 146 -25.75 -4.09 -2.46
N SER A 147 -27.01 -4.21 -2.02
CA SER A 147 -27.93 -5.25 -2.51
C SER A 147 -29.20 -4.71 -3.17
N GLY A 148 -29.23 -3.41 -3.45
CA GLY A 148 -30.26 -2.76 -4.24
C GLY A 148 -29.63 -1.97 -5.40
N PRO A 149 -30.43 -1.61 -6.41
CA PRO A 149 -29.93 -0.93 -7.59
C PRO A 149 -29.67 0.56 -7.34
N ASN A 150 -28.84 1.17 -8.20
CA ASN A 150 -28.57 2.61 -8.27
C ASN A 150 -27.95 3.22 -7.00
N TRP A 151 -27.27 2.41 -6.18
CA TRP A 151 -26.59 2.95 -4.99
C TRP A 151 -25.45 3.87 -5.38
N THR A 152 -25.18 4.87 -4.54
CA THR A 152 -23.91 5.59 -4.54
C THR A 152 -23.22 5.38 -3.21
N VAL A 153 -22.01 4.83 -3.22
CA VAL A 153 -21.16 4.70 -2.04
C VAL A 153 -19.92 5.56 -2.26
N SER A 154 -19.77 6.62 -1.48
CA SER A 154 -18.70 7.59 -1.72
C SER A 154 -18.06 8.21 -0.48
N GLY A 155 -16.74 8.45 -0.54
CA GLY A 155 -16.03 9.16 0.53
C GLY A 155 -15.98 8.39 1.85
N ASN A 156 -16.16 7.08 1.85
CA ASN A 156 -16.14 6.26 3.06
C ASN A 156 -14.74 5.69 3.33
N ASP A 157 -14.46 5.44 4.61
CA ASP A 157 -13.29 4.69 5.07
C ASP A 157 -13.74 3.34 5.64
N ILE A 158 -13.52 2.26 4.89
CA ILE A 158 -14.02 0.91 5.20
C ILE A 158 -12.83 0.03 5.58
N THR A 159 -12.67 -0.25 6.87
CA THR A 159 -11.42 -0.83 7.39
C THR A 159 -11.59 -1.78 8.56
N LYS A 160 -10.62 -2.67 8.77
CA LYS A 160 -10.54 -3.58 9.93
C LYS A 160 -11.80 -4.45 10.10
N ASN A 161 -12.47 -4.78 9.00
CA ASN A 161 -13.54 -5.77 8.98
C ASN A 161 -12.97 -7.14 8.65
N HIS A 162 -13.65 -8.21 9.04
CA HIS A 162 -13.08 -9.55 8.87
C HIS A 162 -13.12 -10.07 7.42
N GLY A 163 -14.26 -10.03 6.76
CA GLY A 163 -14.41 -10.55 5.40
C GLY A 163 -14.07 -9.49 4.35
N VAL A 164 -14.97 -9.31 3.38
CA VAL A 164 -14.89 -8.26 2.37
C VAL A 164 -15.21 -6.89 3.01
N GLY A 165 -14.49 -5.84 2.64
CA GLY A 165 -14.83 -4.48 3.06
C GLY A 165 -16.19 -4.05 2.52
N LEU A 166 -16.31 -3.98 1.20
CA LEU A 166 -17.51 -3.60 0.47
C LEU A 166 -17.85 -4.65 -0.60
N ILE A 167 -19.08 -5.13 -0.62
CA ILE A 167 -19.56 -6.01 -1.69
C ILE A 167 -20.78 -5.45 -2.41
N LEU A 168 -20.80 -5.55 -3.73
CA LEU A 168 -21.98 -5.40 -4.55
C LEU A 168 -22.56 -6.79 -4.78
N ALA A 169 -23.75 -7.04 -4.30
CA ALA A 169 -24.42 -8.33 -4.41
C ALA A 169 -25.84 -8.10 -4.89
N ARG A 170 -26.04 -8.16 -6.22
CA ARG A 170 -27.26 -7.68 -6.92
C ARG A 170 -27.43 -6.15 -6.86
N GLY A 171 -26.31 -5.44 -6.91
CA GLY A 171 -26.23 -3.97 -6.84
C GLY A 171 -26.10 -3.32 -8.21
N ASP A 172 -27.07 -3.52 -9.10
CA ASP A 172 -27.01 -3.00 -10.47
C ASP A 172 -26.88 -1.47 -10.53
N ASN A 173 -26.13 -0.97 -11.52
CA ASN A 173 -25.92 0.46 -11.76
C ASN A 173 -25.41 1.23 -10.53
N ALA A 174 -24.74 0.56 -9.59
CA ALA A 174 -24.15 1.21 -8.44
C ALA A 174 -22.88 1.97 -8.82
N LEU A 175 -22.67 3.12 -8.19
CA LEU A 175 -21.44 3.91 -8.23
C LEU A 175 -20.70 3.76 -6.90
N ILE A 176 -19.48 3.24 -6.97
CA ILE A 176 -18.55 3.14 -5.84
C ILE A 176 -17.39 4.09 -6.15
N THR A 177 -17.30 5.21 -5.44
CA THR A 177 -16.28 6.22 -5.78
C THR A 177 -15.68 7.01 -4.63
N GLY A 178 -14.39 7.33 -4.71
CA GLY A 178 -13.73 8.15 -3.69
C GLY A 178 -13.68 7.48 -2.32
N ASN A 179 -13.78 6.15 -2.23
CA ASN A 179 -13.70 5.43 -0.96
C ASN A 179 -12.28 4.95 -0.70
N ARG A 180 -11.92 4.87 0.58
CA ARG A 180 -10.74 4.16 1.06
C ARG A 180 -11.20 2.82 1.64
N VAL A 181 -10.86 1.72 0.98
CA VAL A 181 -11.28 0.37 1.37
C VAL A 181 -10.04 -0.44 1.68
N HIS A 182 -9.70 -0.54 2.96
CA HIS A 182 -8.36 -0.98 3.34
C HIS A 182 -8.28 -1.81 4.61
N SER A 183 -7.25 -2.65 4.71
CA SER A 183 -6.99 -3.44 5.93
C SER A 183 -8.17 -4.33 6.36
N ASN A 184 -9.02 -4.73 5.41
CA ASN A 184 -10.06 -5.72 5.62
C ASN A 184 -9.45 -7.13 5.51
N GLY A 185 -10.08 -8.08 6.17
CA GLY A 185 -9.46 -9.37 6.42
C GLY A 185 -9.42 -10.31 5.23
N GLN A 186 -10.26 -10.13 4.20
CA GLN A 186 -10.27 -10.96 2.98
C GLN A 186 -10.05 -10.14 1.70
N LEU A 187 -11.03 -9.35 1.28
CA LEU A 187 -11.02 -8.53 0.07
C LEU A 187 -11.31 -7.08 0.43
N GLY A 188 -10.80 -6.15 -0.37
CA GLY A 188 -11.26 -4.77 -0.30
C GLY A 188 -12.69 -4.66 -0.84
N ILE A 189 -12.82 -4.83 -2.16
CA ILE A 189 -14.11 -4.75 -2.86
C ILE A 189 -14.43 -6.10 -3.52
N ALA A 190 -15.67 -6.56 -3.41
CA ALA A 190 -16.17 -7.68 -4.19
C ALA A 190 -17.43 -7.29 -4.98
N GLN A 191 -17.71 -8.01 -6.06
CA GLN A 191 -18.90 -7.82 -6.88
C GLN A 191 -19.40 -9.18 -7.34
N TRP A 192 -20.69 -9.44 -7.15
CA TRP A 192 -21.37 -10.66 -7.56
C TRP A 192 -22.77 -10.33 -8.11
N GLN A 193 -23.11 -10.90 -9.27
CA GLN A 193 -24.39 -10.72 -9.95
C GLN A 193 -24.88 -9.27 -9.97
N SER A 194 -23.97 -8.33 -10.26
CA SER A 194 -24.26 -6.90 -10.32
C SER A 194 -23.81 -6.37 -11.67
N TYR A 195 -24.69 -5.69 -12.39
CA TYR A 195 -24.44 -5.28 -13.77
C TYR A 195 -24.31 -3.76 -13.90
N LYS A 196 -23.45 -3.33 -14.82
CA LYS A 196 -23.19 -1.91 -15.14
C LYS A 196 -22.74 -1.09 -13.92
N ALA A 197 -22.04 -1.72 -12.97
CA ALA A 197 -21.47 -0.99 -11.85
C ALA A 197 -20.28 -0.15 -12.30
N ARG A 198 -20.04 0.95 -11.57
CA ARG A 198 -18.88 1.83 -11.77
C ARG A 198 -18.07 1.87 -10.48
N ILE A 199 -16.84 1.36 -10.54
CA ILE A 199 -15.90 1.34 -9.42
C ILE A 199 -14.77 2.28 -9.80
N GLU A 200 -14.85 3.53 -9.33
CA GLU A 200 -14.05 4.63 -9.87
C GLU A 200 -13.35 5.44 -8.77
N ASN A 201 -12.09 5.80 -8.95
CA ASN A 201 -11.38 6.74 -8.05
C ASN A 201 -11.35 6.27 -6.57
N ASN A 202 -11.21 4.96 -6.31
CA ASN A 202 -11.09 4.42 -4.95
C ASN A 202 -9.64 4.06 -4.61
N GLU A 203 -9.33 4.05 -3.32
CA GLU A 203 -8.11 3.48 -2.77
C GLU A 203 -8.41 2.11 -2.15
N VAL A 204 -7.91 1.03 -2.73
CA VAL A 204 -8.12 -0.35 -2.27
C VAL A 204 -6.79 -0.93 -1.80
N LEU A 205 -6.54 -0.85 -0.48
CA LEU A 205 -5.19 -0.95 0.06
C LEU A 205 -5.03 -2.01 1.17
N ASN A 206 -3.91 -2.71 1.21
CA ASN A 206 -3.51 -3.52 2.39
C ASN A 206 -4.57 -4.54 2.86
N ASN A 207 -5.44 -5.03 1.98
CA ASN A 207 -6.48 -6.00 2.34
C ASN A 207 -5.92 -7.42 2.38
N ASN A 208 -6.75 -8.34 2.87
CA ASN A 208 -6.42 -9.70 3.28
C ASN A 208 -5.57 -9.79 4.57
N THR A 209 -5.92 -8.99 5.59
CA THR A 209 -5.20 -8.98 6.87
C THR A 209 -5.36 -10.25 7.70
N ARG A 210 -6.29 -11.14 7.32
CA ARG A 210 -6.53 -12.43 8.00
C ARG A 210 -5.78 -13.60 7.35
N GLY A 211 -5.11 -13.39 6.23
CA GLY A 211 -4.28 -14.41 5.59
C GLY A 211 -5.10 -15.53 4.95
N PHE A 212 -6.17 -15.16 4.22
CA PHE A 212 -6.75 -16.05 3.21
C PHE A 212 -5.71 -16.34 2.13
N TRP A 213 -5.84 -17.50 1.48
CA TRP A 213 -4.85 -17.98 0.51
C TRP A 213 -4.78 -17.07 -0.71
N ILE A 214 -3.61 -16.49 -0.95
CA ILE A 214 -3.42 -15.38 -1.88
C ILE A 214 -3.40 -15.78 -3.35
N ALA A 215 -3.14 -17.06 -3.64
CA ALA A 215 -2.80 -17.48 -5.00
C ALA A 215 -4.02 -17.90 -5.82
N ASP A 216 -4.99 -18.60 -5.20
CA ASP A 216 -6.10 -19.27 -5.89
C ASP A 216 -7.40 -19.30 -5.07
N TRP A 217 -7.40 -18.73 -3.86
CA TRP A 217 -8.64 -18.41 -3.15
C TRP A 217 -8.90 -16.91 -3.19
N GLU A 218 -10.17 -16.51 -3.14
CA GLU A 218 -10.54 -15.11 -3.31
C GLU A 218 -10.07 -14.22 -2.15
N SER A 219 -8.97 -13.50 -2.39
CA SER A 219 -8.38 -12.56 -1.44
C SER A 219 -7.56 -11.50 -2.18
N GLY A 220 -7.38 -10.34 -1.55
CA GLY A 220 -6.62 -9.22 -2.12
C GLY A 220 -7.46 -7.95 -2.29
N GLY A 221 -7.34 -7.30 -3.45
CA GLY A 221 -7.93 -5.98 -3.72
C GLY A 221 -9.41 -6.08 -4.12
N ILE A 222 -9.65 -6.26 -5.42
CA ILE A 222 -10.97 -6.24 -6.04
C ILE A 222 -11.25 -7.61 -6.69
N LYS A 223 -12.40 -8.23 -6.41
CA LYS A 223 -12.88 -9.40 -7.15
C LYS A 223 -14.26 -9.16 -7.75
N ILE A 224 -14.47 -9.58 -9.01
CA ILE A 224 -15.72 -9.44 -9.76
C ILE A 224 -16.10 -10.81 -10.31
N THR A 225 -17.32 -11.26 -10.00
CA THR A 225 -17.89 -12.53 -10.48
C THR A 225 -19.29 -12.35 -11.05
N GLU A 226 -19.62 -13.08 -12.12
CA GLU A 226 -20.95 -13.09 -12.76
C GLU A 226 -21.54 -11.69 -13.02
N SER A 227 -20.70 -10.73 -13.41
CA SER A 227 -21.02 -9.30 -13.34
C SER A 227 -20.47 -8.53 -14.54
N SER A 228 -20.88 -7.26 -14.66
CA SER A 228 -20.25 -6.30 -15.58
C SER A 228 -19.99 -4.97 -14.87
N SER A 229 -18.84 -4.36 -15.16
CA SER A 229 -18.46 -3.09 -14.55
C SER A 229 -17.32 -2.38 -15.29
N THR A 230 -17.25 -1.07 -15.08
CA THR A 230 -16.07 -0.28 -15.36
C THR A 230 -15.31 -0.07 -14.05
N VAL A 231 -14.06 -0.52 -14.02
CA VAL A 231 -13.11 -0.35 -12.91
C VAL A 231 -12.06 0.65 -13.37
N GLN A 232 -12.17 1.89 -12.93
CA GLN A 232 -11.39 2.99 -13.51
C GLN A 232 -10.72 3.90 -12.48
N ASN A 233 -9.48 4.32 -12.77
CA ASN A 233 -8.74 5.33 -11.98
C ASN A 233 -8.63 4.99 -10.49
N ASN A 234 -8.64 3.71 -10.12
CA ASN A 234 -8.45 3.27 -8.74
C ASN A 234 -6.96 3.10 -8.44
N THR A 235 -6.59 3.28 -7.18
CA THR A 235 -5.31 2.82 -6.64
C THR A 235 -5.52 1.51 -5.90
N VAL A 236 -4.97 0.42 -6.42
CA VAL A 236 -5.10 -0.93 -5.87
C VAL A 236 -3.73 -1.45 -5.47
N ALA A 237 -3.39 -1.33 -4.19
CA ALA A 237 -2.00 -1.52 -3.76
C ALA A 237 -1.80 -2.28 -2.45
N ASN A 238 -0.67 -2.99 -2.38
CA ASN A 238 -0.19 -3.68 -1.17
C ASN A 238 -1.18 -4.71 -0.60
N ASN A 239 -2.10 -5.23 -1.42
CA ASN A 239 -3.03 -6.25 -0.96
C ASN A 239 -2.32 -7.60 -0.91
N LEU A 240 -2.57 -8.38 0.15
CA LEU A 240 -2.08 -9.76 0.22
C LEU A 240 -3.00 -10.63 -0.65
N GLY A 241 -2.76 -10.67 -1.95
CA GLY A 241 -3.64 -11.34 -2.89
C GLY A 241 -3.50 -10.74 -4.29
N ILE A 242 -4.50 -10.99 -5.12
CA ILE A 242 -4.59 -10.41 -6.45
C ILE A 242 -5.03 -8.95 -6.34
N GLY A 243 -4.49 -8.06 -7.19
CA GLY A 243 -4.93 -6.67 -7.26
C GLY A 243 -6.37 -6.56 -7.74
N ILE A 244 -6.62 -6.86 -9.01
CA ILE A 244 -7.95 -6.90 -9.61
C ILE A 244 -8.20 -8.26 -10.26
N TRP A 245 -9.27 -8.95 -9.84
CA TRP A 245 -9.63 -10.27 -10.32
C TRP A 245 -11.03 -10.28 -10.92
N ALA A 246 -11.13 -10.43 -12.25
CA ALA A 246 -12.38 -10.72 -12.95
C ALA A 246 -12.45 -12.24 -13.20
N ASP A 247 -13.47 -12.91 -12.66
CA ASP A 247 -13.54 -14.37 -12.58
C ASP A 247 -14.98 -14.87 -12.71
N GLU A 248 -15.17 -16.17 -12.92
CA GLU A 248 -16.50 -16.81 -12.89
C GLU A 248 -17.53 -16.12 -13.79
N ALA A 249 -17.34 -16.25 -15.11
CA ALA A 249 -18.31 -15.81 -16.11
C ALA A 249 -18.67 -14.31 -16.05
N VAL A 250 -17.67 -13.42 -15.95
CA VAL A 250 -17.91 -11.99 -16.25
C VAL A 250 -17.98 -11.75 -17.75
N ASP A 251 -18.79 -10.75 -18.13
CA ASP A 251 -18.98 -10.35 -19.53
C ASP A 251 -18.93 -8.82 -19.62
N GLY A 252 -17.96 -8.27 -20.35
CA GLY A 252 -17.87 -6.82 -20.56
C GLY A 252 -17.30 -6.02 -19.39
N VAL A 253 -16.31 -6.58 -18.66
CA VAL A 253 -15.57 -5.82 -17.63
C VAL A 253 -14.43 -5.02 -18.27
N SER A 254 -14.39 -3.72 -17.97
CA SER A 254 -13.32 -2.81 -18.40
C SER A 254 -12.48 -2.37 -17.20
N ILE A 255 -11.15 -2.55 -17.27
CA ILE A 255 -10.16 -2.17 -16.25
C ILE A 255 -9.28 -1.09 -16.87
N LEU A 256 -9.54 0.18 -16.52
CA LEU A 256 -9.05 1.35 -17.26
C LEU A 256 -8.26 2.31 -16.36
N GLY A 257 -7.05 2.71 -16.74
CA GLY A 257 -6.36 3.83 -16.07
C GLY A 257 -6.04 3.63 -14.59
N ASN A 258 -6.00 2.39 -14.09
CA ASN A 258 -5.76 2.11 -12.67
C ASN A 258 -4.26 2.09 -12.36
N THR A 259 -3.93 2.41 -11.10
CA THR A 259 -2.59 2.20 -10.53
C THR A 259 -2.63 0.95 -9.65
N ILE A 260 -1.94 -0.11 -10.08
CA ILE A 260 -2.02 -1.45 -9.48
C ILE A 260 -0.62 -1.87 -9.03
N THR A 261 -0.33 -1.78 -7.74
CA THR A 261 1.06 -1.88 -7.26
C THR A 261 1.26 -2.81 -6.07
N ALA A 262 2.38 -3.53 -6.07
CA ALA A 262 2.85 -4.30 -4.91
C ALA A 262 1.82 -5.28 -4.31
N ASN A 263 0.88 -5.79 -5.12
CA ASN A 263 -0.03 -6.84 -4.68
C ASN A 263 0.74 -8.17 -4.63
N ALA A 264 0.46 -9.00 -3.63
CA ALA A 264 1.27 -10.19 -3.35
C ALA A 264 1.20 -11.25 -4.46
N ALA A 265 0.10 -11.28 -5.23
CA ALA A 265 -0.10 -12.15 -6.39
C ALA A 265 -0.25 -11.31 -7.67
N ASP A 266 -1.04 -11.75 -8.65
CA ASP A 266 -1.17 -11.05 -9.93
C ASP A 266 -1.63 -9.60 -9.74
N GLY A 267 -1.15 -8.69 -10.60
CA GLY A 267 -1.69 -7.33 -10.64
C GLY A 267 -3.14 -7.34 -11.10
N VAL A 268 -3.36 -7.89 -12.30
CA VAL A 268 -4.67 -8.16 -12.88
C VAL A 268 -4.78 -9.63 -13.24
N ARG A 269 -5.89 -10.28 -12.84
CA ARG A 269 -6.28 -11.60 -13.32
C ARG A 269 -7.65 -11.54 -13.98
N PHE A 270 -7.73 -11.91 -15.26
CA PHE A 270 -8.97 -11.99 -16.02
C PHE A 270 -9.18 -13.44 -16.44
N GLU A 271 -10.16 -14.11 -15.84
CA GLU A 271 -10.22 -15.56 -15.77
C GLU A 271 -11.61 -16.10 -16.12
N ILE A 272 -11.67 -17.16 -16.94
CA ILE A 272 -12.90 -17.88 -17.33
C ILE A 272 -14.09 -16.96 -17.66
N SER A 273 -13.78 -15.91 -18.40
CA SER A 273 -14.67 -14.77 -18.65
C SER A 273 -14.50 -14.26 -20.08
N ARG A 274 -15.30 -13.28 -20.51
CA ARG A 274 -15.21 -12.79 -21.89
C ARG A 274 -15.42 -11.29 -22.08
N ASN A 275 -15.11 -10.82 -23.28
CA ASN A 275 -15.36 -9.46 -23.77
C ASN A 275 -14.75 -8.38 -22.86
N GLY A 276 -13.51 -8.61 -22.40
CA GLY A 276 -12.82 -7.72 -21.46
C GLY A 276 -11.97 -6.65 -22.14
N GLU A 277 -11.75 -5.54 -21.43
CA GLU A 277 -10.79 -4.50 -21.79
C GLU A 277 -9.87 -4.21 -20.60
N ILE A 278 -8.55 -4.25 -20.82
CA ILE A 278 -7.54 -3.91 -19.82
C ILE A 278 -6.62 -2.88 -20.47
N ARG A 279 -6.84 -1.60 -20.16
CA ARG A 279 -6.20 -0.53 -20.90
C ARG A 279 -5.66 0.62 -20.04
N ASP A 280 -4.52 1.15 -20.45
CA ASP A 280 -3.87 2.33 -19.87
C ASP A 280 -3.59 2.23 -18.36
N ASN A 281 -3.43 1.01 -17.84
CA ASN A 281 -3.11 0.78 -16.43
C ASN A 281 -1.61 0.87 -16.19
N THR A 282 -1.24 1.36 -15.01
CA THR A 282 0.12 1.27 -14.48
C THR A 282 0.19 0.11 -13.49
N VAL A 283 0.98 -0.92 -13.81
CA VAL A 283 1.01 -2.18 -13.07
C VAL A 283 2.44 -2.49 -12.62
N LEU A 284 2.75 -2.28 -11.34
CA LEU A 284 4.13 -2.28 -10.85
C LEU A 284 4.34 -3.18 -9.63
N GLY A 285 5.43 -3.97 -9.61
CA GLY A 285 5.85 -4.65 -8.37
C GLY A 285 4.94 -5.78 -7.88
N ASN A 286 4.03 -6.29 -8.70
CA ASN A 286 3.08 -7.33 -8.29
C ASN A 286 3.69 -8.73 -8.37
N GLY A 287 3.15 -9.67 -7.59
CA GLY A 287 3.50 -11.09 -7.65
C GLY A 287 4.67 -11.52 -6.78
N LEU A 288 5.27 -10.60 -6.02
CA LEU A 288 6.48 -10.84 -5.22
C LEU A 288 6.20 -11.42 -3.83
N GLY A 289 4.92 -11.54 -3.44
CA GLY A 289 4.50 -12.02 -2.13
C GLY A 289 4.08 -13.49 -2.08
N LEU A 290 4.16 -14.22 -3.20
CA LEU A 290 3.81 -15.64 -3.29
C LEU A 290 4.75 -16.50 -2.42
N LYS A 291 4.20 -17.14 -1.38
CA LYS A 291 4.96 -17.99 -0.43
C LYS A 291 4.72 -19.50 -0.64
N ARG A 292 3.56 -19.87 -1.16
CA ARG A 292 3.18 -21.22 -1.59
C ARG A 292 3.25 -21.23 -3.11
N GLY A 293 3.85 -22.28 -3.72
CA GLY A 293 3.98 -22.43 -5.18
C GLY A 293 2.71 -21.92 -5.86
N GLY A 294 2.87 -20.94 -6.77
CA GLY A 294 1.97 -19.78 -6.99
C GLY A 294 0.51 -20.05 -7.36
N GLY A 295 -0.19 -20.92 -6.65
CA GLY A 295 -1.45 -21.49 -7.08
C GLY A 295 -1.26 -22.51 -8.20
N THR A 296 -2.36 -22.82 -8.85
CA THR A 296 -2.51 -23.69 -10.02
C THR A 296 -2.38 -22.91 -11.33
N THR A 297 -2.28 -21.57 -11.26
CA THR A 297 -2.04 -20.73 -12.42
C THR A 297 -0.60 -20.96 -12.94
N LEU A 298 -0.44 -20.99 -14.26
CA LEU A 298 0.83 -21.28 -14.92
C LEU A 298 1.72 -20.02 -15.07
N MET A 299 1.14 -18.82 -14.88
CA MET A 299 1.82 -17.52 -14.89
C MET A 299 1.51 -16.73 -13.60
N SER A 300 1.73 -17.37 -12.44
CA SER A 300 1.51 -16.72 -11.14
C SER A 300 2.35 -15.47 -11.01
N GLY A 301 1.78 -14.43 -10.41
CA GLY A 301 2.46 -13.16 -10.20
C GLY A 301 2.69 -12.35 -11.47
N ALA A 302 1.96 -12.62 -12.55
CA ALA A 302 1.99 -11.74 -13.72
C ALA A 302 1.42 -10.36 -13.37
N GLY A 303 1.98 -9.33 -13.98
CA GLY A 303 1.38 -8.00 -13.94
C GLY A 303 -0.04 -8.07 -14.51
N ILE A 304 -0.22 -8.69 -15.67
CA ILE A 304 -1.53 -8.97 -16.25
C ILE A 304 -1.60 -10.44 -16.67
N ASN A 305 -2.59 -11.16 -16.16
CA ASN A 305 -2.84 -12.57 -16.43
C ASN A 305 -4.22 -12.77 -17.06
N VAL A 306 -4.27 -13.22 -18.32
CA VAL A 306 -5.52 -13.62 -18.99
C VAL A 306 -5.57 -15.15 -19.00
N ASN A 307 -6.44 -15.71 -18.17
CA ASN A 307 -6.49 -17.14 -17.87
C ASN A 307 -7.76 -17.77 -18.45
N THR A 308 -7.62 -18.46 -19.58
CA THR A 308 -8.71 -19.23 -20.22
C THR A 308 -9.97 -18.37 -20.44
N ALA A 309 -9.77 -17.17 -20.98
CA ALA A 309 -10.80 -16.17 -21.24
C ALA A 309 -10.86 -15.80 -22.73
N SER A 310 -11.97 -15.22 -23.18
CA SER A 310 -12.19 -14.92 -24.61
C SER A 310 -12.44 -13.45 -24.91
N ASN A 311 -12.06 -13.00 -26.10
CA ASN A 311 -12.31 -11.63 -26.60
C ASN A 311 -11.79 -10.54 -25.64
N VAL A 312 -10.57 -10.68 -25.14
CA VAL A 312 -9.96 -9.71 -24.21
C VAL A 312 -8.95 -8.85 -24.96
N ARG A 313 -9.06 -7.53 -24.80
CA ARG A 313 -8.10 -6.54 -25.29
C ARG A 313 -7.22 -6.05 -24.15
N VAL A 314 -5.91 -6.14 -24.32
CA VAL A 314 -4.89 -5.67 -23.36
C VAL A 314 -4.03 -4.63 -24.08
N SER A 315 -4.20 -3.35 -23.78
CA SER A 315 -3.56 -2.29 -24.57
C SER A 315 -3.07 -1.09 -23.78
N GLY A 316 -1.97 -0.47 -24.23
CA GLY A 316 -1.49 0.79 -23.63
C GLY A 316 -1.04 0.69 -22.17
N ASN A 317 -0.94 -0.51 -21.59
CA ASN A 317 -0.56 -0.67 -20.20
C ASN A 317 0.95 -0.50 -20.03
N ARG A 318 1.36 0.02 -18.87
CA ARG A 318 2.76 0.11 -18.45
C ARG A 318 3.02 -0.86 -17.29
N LEU A 319 3.84 -1.87 -17.55
CA LEU A 319 4.21 -2.90 -16.59
C LEU A 319 5.69 -2.78 -16.26
N ALA A 320 6.06 -2.84 -14.98
CA ALA A 320 7.45 -2.94 -14.56
C ALA A 320 7.58 -3.63 -13.20
N ALA A 321 8.73 -4.26 -12.94
CA ALA A 321 9.08 -4.85 -11.65
C ALA A 321 8.08 -5.91 -11.11
N ASN A 322 7.17 -6.42 -11.95
CA ASN A 322 6.30 -7.53 -11.59
C ASN A 322 7.10 -8.85 -11.67
N LEU A 323 6.61 -9.89 -10.99
CA LEU A 323 7.22 -11.22 -11.07
C LEU A 323 7.22 -11.74 -12.51
N ASN A 324 6.09 -11.62 -13.22
CA ASN A 324 5.95 -11.90 -14.65
C ASN A 324 5.34 -10.70 -15.40
N GLY A 325 5.50 -10.62 -16.71
CA GLY A 325 4.93 -9.54 -17.52
C GLY A 325 3.45 -9.75 -17.86
N ILE A 326 3.13 -9.77 -19.16
CA ILE A 326 1.77 -10.12 -19.64
C ILE A 326 1.74 -11.61 -19.94
N GLY A 327 0.91 -12.35 -19.21
CA GLY A 327 0.73 -13.80 -19.34
C GLY A 327 -0.65 -14.16 -19.87
N LEU A 328 -0.68 -15.02 -20.88
CA LEU A 328 -1.89 -15.67 -21.39
C LEU A 328 -1.80 -17.15 -21.06
N GLN A 329 -2.91 -17.76 -20.65
CA GLN A 329 -2.90 -19.16 -20.24
C GLN A 329 -4.07 -19.94 -20.83
N MET A 330 -3.76 -21.13 -21.34
CA MET A 330 -4.73 -22.15 -21.70
C MET A 330 -4.75 -23.21 -20.61
N ARG A 331 -5.87 -23.35 -19.89
CA ARG A 331 -6.07 -24.38 -18.86
C ARG A 331 -7.41 -25.09 -19.07
N ALA A 332 -7.48 -26.33 -18.62
CA ALA A 332 -8.76 -27.04 -18.52
C ALA A 332 -9.54 -26.47 -17.32
N ARG A 333 -10.64 -25.76 -17.60
CA ARG A 333 -11.43 -25.04 -16.59
C ARG A 333 -12.92 -25.34 -16.60
N GLY A 334 -13.28 -26.44 -17.26
CA GLY A 334 -14.68 -26.85 -17.40
C GLY A 334 -15.46 -25.93 -18.33
N ALA A 335 -16.76 -25.84 -18.10
CA ALA A 335 -17.70 -25.06 -18.88
C ALA A 335 -18.48 -24.09 -18.00
N GLY A 336 -18.95 -23.02 -18.61
CA GLY A 336 -19.81 -22.01 -18.00
C GLY A 336 -21.03 -21.72 -18.84
N PRO A 337 -21.68 -20.56 -18.61
CA PRO A 337 -22.90 -20.14 -19.31
C PRO A 337 -22.77 -20.06 -20.84
N TRP A 338 -21.56 -20.04 -21.39
CA TRP A 338 -21.28 -19.93 -22.83
C TRP A 338 -20.61 -21.16 -23.42
N GLY A 339 -20.66 -22.29 -22.71
CA GLY A 339 -19.96 -23.52 -23.07
C GLY A 339 -18.57 -23.61 -22.44
N THR A 340 -17.73 -24.48 -23.01
CA THR A 340 -16.37 -24.74 -22.51
C THR A 340 -15.53 -23.46 -22.49
N TYR A 341 -14.92 -23.15 -21.36
CA TYR A 341 -13.99 -22.03 -21.27
C TYR A 341 -12.75 -22.29 -22.10
N LYS A 342 -12.39 -21.33 -22.96
CA LYS A 342 -11.21 -21.40 -23.82
C LYS A 342 -10.52 -20.04 -23.83
N LEU A 343 -9.20 -20.04 -24.04
CA LEU A 343 -8.50 -18.83 -24.42
C LEU A 343 -8.74 -18.58 -25.91
N ASN A 344 -9.42 -17.48 -26.28
CA ASN A 344 -9.69 -17.19 -27.68
C ASN A 344 -9.83 -15.69 -27.98
N GLY A 345 -9.37 -15.21 -29.13
CA GLY A 345 -9.64 -13.82 -29.58
C GLY A 345 -8.94 -12.77 -28.71
N ILE A 346 -7.69 -13.01 -28.34
CA ILE A 346 -6.92 -12.12 -27.47
C ILE A 346 -6.11 -11.14 -28.31
N ARG A 347 -6.14 -9.86 -27.92
CA ARG A 347 -5.32 -8.81 -28.55
C ARG A 347 -4.48 -8.14 -27.48
N VAL A 348 -3.15 -8.25 -27.59
CA VAL A 348 -2.17 -7.61 -26.70
C VAL A 348 -1.40 -6.59 -27.52
N THR A 349 -1.70 -5.30 -27.35
CA THR A 349 -1.24 -4.28 -28.30
C THR A 349 -0.72 -3.01 -27.64
N GLY A 350 0.43 -2.51 -28.08
CA GLY A 350 0.92 -1.19 -27.63
C GLY A 350 1.25 -1.10 -26.13
N ASN A 351 1.54 -2.22 -25.46
CA ASN A 351 1.92 -2.21 -24.04
C ASN A 351 3.42 -1.97 -23.89
N THR A 352 3.84 -1.39 -22.76
CA THR A 352 5.24 -1.35 -22.34
C THR A 352 5.45 -2.33 -21.20
N VAL A 353 6.35 -3.29 -21.37
CA VAL A 353 6.63 -4.35 -20.39
C VAL A 353 8.13 -4.36 -20.04
N ASP A 354 8.45 -3.82 -18.88
CA ASP A 354 9.82 -3.78 -18.35
C ASP A 354 10.07 -4.95 -17.39
N MET A 355 10.96 -5.84 -17.83
CA MET A 355 11.46 -6.99 -17.06
C MET A 355 12.99 -6.92 -16.89
N SER A 356 13.56 -5.70 -16.89
CA SER A 356 15.01 -5.45 -16.71
C SER A 356 15.44 -5.31 -15.24
N THR A 357 14.52 -4.96 -14.36
CA THR A 357 14.79 -4.70 -12.94
C THR A 357 14.87 -5.98 -12.09
N PRO A 358 15.56 -5.97 -10.92
CA PRO A 358 15.85 -7.19 -10.14
C PRO A 358 14.63 -7.93 -9.59
N ALA A 359 13.43 -7.36 -9.66
CA ALA A 359 12.19 -8.00 -9.20
C ALA A 359 11.65 -9.05 -10.20
N SER A 360 12.09 -9.04 -11.46
CA SER A 360 11.78 -10.08 -12.44
C SER A 360 12.91 -11.13 -12.42
N PRO A 361 12.77 -12.27 -11.70
CA PRO A 361 13.82 -13.29 -11.61
C PRO A 361 14.21 -13.83 -12.99
N SER A 362 15.30 -14.59 -13.07
CA SER A 362 15.78 -15.18 -14.33
C SER A 362 14.67 -15.94 -15.09
N GLY A 363 13.77 -16.61 -14.38
CA GLY A 363 12.62 -17.33 -14.93
C GLY A 363 11.37 -16.50 -15.28
N ALA A 364 11.35 -15.19 -15.02
CA ALA A 364 10.21 -14.33 -15.37
C ALA A 364 9.98 -14.29 -16.89
N VAL A 365 8.72 -14.37 -17.34
CA VAL A 365 8.36 -14.41 -18.76
C VAL A 365 7.09 -13.60 -19.09
N SER A 366 6.92 -13.27 -20.37
CA SER A 366 5.66 -12.82 -20.99
C SER A 366 5.28 -13.74 -22.15
N GLY A 367 4.00 -13.87 -22.48
CA GLY A 367 3.55 -14.66 -23.62
C GLY A 367 2.44 -15.62 -23.28
N LEU A 368 2.46 -16.80 -23.89
CA LEU A 368 1.37 -17.78 -23.85
C LEU A 368 1.85 -19.13 -23.33
N VAL A 369 1.21 -19.63 -22.28
CA VAL A 369 1.44 -20.97 -21.73
C VAL A 369 0.22 -21.87 -21.90
N ARG A 370 0.46 -23.17 -22.01
CA ARG A 370 -0.59 -24.18 -22.17
C ARG A 370 -0.37 -25.31 -21.17
N ALA A 371 -1.39 -25.63 -20.39
CA ALA A 371 -1.38 -26.82 -19.54
C ALA A 371 -1.36 -28.09 -20.39
N GLY A 372 -0.60 -29.12 -19.98
CA GLY A 372 -0.51 -30.39 -20.71
C GLY A 372 -1.85 -31.14 -20.86
N GLN A 373 -2.84 -30.82 -20.03
CA GLN A 373 -4.20 -31.36 -20.13
C GLN A 373 -5.01 -30.77 -21.30
N VAL A 374 -4.61 -29.61 -21.82
CA VAL A 374 -5.31 -28.92 -22.92
C VAL A 374 -4.82 -29.46 -24.25
N GLN A 375 -5.73 -30.10 -25.00
CA GLN A 375 -5.45 -30.69 -26.31
C GLN A 375 -5.42 -29.65 -27.43
N ASP A 376 -6.18 -28.56 -27.29
CA ASP A 376 -6.21 -27.46 -28.26
C ASP A 376 -4.78 -26.91 -28.48
N SER A 377 -4.43 -26.67 -29.75
CA SER A 377 -3.14 -26.08 -30.09
C SER A 377 -3.15 -24.57 -29.79
N VAL A 378 -1.98 -23.99 -29.50
CA VAL A 378 -1.87 -22.55 -29.21
C VAL A 378 -2.27 -21.68 -30.40
N GLU A 379 -2.18 -22.20 -31.61
CA GLU A 379 -2.60 -21.57 -32.86
C GLU A 379 -4.12 -21.41 -32.95
N SER A 380 -4.90 -22.26 -32.27
CA SER A 380 -6.37 -22.17 -32.26
C SER A 380 -6.92 -21.02 -31.41
N ALA A 381 -6.09 -20.41 -30.55
CA ALA A 381 -6.51 -19.41 -29.57
C ALA A 381 -6.71 -18.00 -30.16
N ASP A 382 -6.52 -17.78 -31.47
CA ASP A 382 -6.61 -16.46 -32.12
C ASP A 382 -5.98 -15.35 -31.25
N VAL A 383 -4.67 -15.43 -31.04
CA VAL A 383 -3.91 -14.51 -30.19
C VAL A 383 -3.04 -13.62 -31.06
N VAL A 384 -3.15 -12.30 -30.88
CA VAL A 384 -2.30 -11.33 -31.57
C VAL A 384 -1.54 -10.51 -30.53
N PHE A 385 -0.22 -10.45 -30.70
CA PHE A 385 0.64 -9.44 -30.11
C PHE A 385 1.08 -8.49 -31.24
N SER A 386 0.92 -7.19 -31.05
CA SER A 386 1.39 -6.19 -32.02
C SER A 386 1.78 -4.86 -31.35
N GLY A 387 2.88 -4.28 -31.81
CA GLY A 387 3.36 -2.96 -31.39
C GLY A 387 3.73 -2.86 -29.90
N ASN A 388 4.00 -3.97 -29.21
CA ASN A 388 4.42 -3.90 -27.80
C ASN A 388 5.89 -3.51 -27.69
N THR A 389 6.25 -2.87 -26.58
CA THR A 389 7.63 -2.53 -26.24
C THR A 389 8.06 -3.31 -25.01
N TYR A 390 9.16 -4.04 -25.14
CA TYR A 390 9.75 -4.83 -24.07
C TYR A 390 11.08 -4.23 -23.63
N VAL A 391 11.38 -4.28 -22.33
CA VAL A 391 12.69 -3.86 -21.80
C VAL A 391 13.29 -5.06 -21.05
N TYR A 392 14.33 -5.69 -21.62
CA TYR A 392 14.99 -6.88 -21.08
C TYR A 392 16.45 -6.61 -20.71
N PRO A 393 17.06 -7.39 -19.80
CA PRO A 393 18.46 -7.19 -19.42
C PRO A 393 19.45 -7.39 -20.58
N SER A 394 19.07 -8.15 -21.62
CA SER A 394 19.85 -8.28 -22.85
C SER A 394 18.97 -8.75 -24.02
N ALA A 395 19.43 -8.52 -25.26
CA ALA A 395 18.72 -8.98 -26.45
C ALA A 395 18.63 -10.52 -26.55
N GLY A 396 19.58 -11.23 -25.93
CA GLY A 396 19.62 -12.70 -25.88
C GLY A 396 18.78 -13.30 -24.75
N ALA A 397 18.13 -12.50 -23.91
CA ALA A 397 17.34 -13.02 -22.80
C ALA A 397 16.08 -13.74 -23.31
N ALA A 398 15.91 -15.00 -22.92
CA ALA A 398 14.74 -15.82 -23.27
C ALA A 398 13.54 -15.51 -22.36
N LYS A 399 12.96 -14.33 -22.54
CA LYS A 399 11.89 -13.75 -21.70
C LYS A 399 10.49 -13.85 -22.31
N MET A 400 10.38 -14.40 -23.51
CA MET A 400 9.08 -14.75 -24.10
C MET A 400 8.79 -16.23 -23.84
N VAL A 401 7.51 -16.60 -23.72
CA VAL A 401 7.10 -18.01 -23.60
C VAL A 401 6.01 -18.34 -24.61
N ARG A 402 6.13 -19.51 -25.24
CA ARG A 402 5.14 -20.08 -26.15
C ARG A 402 4.93 -21.55 -25.84
N ALA A 403 3.74 -21.92 -25.35
CA ALA A 403 3.39 -23.29 -25.02
C ALA A 403 4.40 -24.00 -24.08
N GLY A 404 5.09 -23.24 -23.22
CA GLY A 404 6.12 -23.75 -22.30
C GLY A 404 7.56 -23.66 -22.83
N GLU A 405 7.77 -23.28 -24.10
CA GLU A 405 9.09 -23.00 -24.66
C GLU A 405 9.46 -21.53 -24.40
N ASN A 406 10.61 -21.30 -23.75
CA ASN A 406 11.15 -19.95 -23.57
C ASN A 406 11.92 -19.51 -24.81
N LEU A 407 11.63 -18.30 -25.28
CA LEU A 407 12.11 -17.73 -26.54
C LEU A 407 12.78 -16.38 -26.28
N THR A 408 13.82 -16.08 -27.06
CA THR A 408 14.29 -14.70 -27.22
C THR A 408 13.25 -13.88 -27.98
N PHE A 409 13.33 -12.55 -27.92
CA PHE A 409 12.40 -11.71 -28.67
C PHE A 409 12.50 -11.93 -30.19
N ALA A 410 13.71 -12.12 -30.72
CA ALA A 410 13.90 -12.43 -32.15
C ALA A 410 13.23 -13.76 -32.54
N ALA A 411 13.32 -14.78 -31.69
CA ALA A 411 12.62 -16.05 -31.91
C ALA A 411 11.10 -15.90 -31.77
N TRP A 412 10.61 -15.05 -30.87
CA TRP A 412 9.19 -14.72 -30.76
C TRP A 412 8.64 -14.08 -32.05
N GLN A 413 9.39 -13.13 -32.62
CA GLN A 413 9.05 -12.49 -33.90
C GLN A 413 9.09 -13.45 -35.08
N SER A 414 10.07 -14.36 -35.14
CA SER A 414 10.15 -15.37 -36.21
C SER A 414 8.98 -16.36 -36.18
N LYS A 415 8.39 -16.60 -35.00
CA LYS A 415 7.14 -17.36 -34.83
C LYS A 415 5.88 -16.56 -35.18
N GLY A 416 6.01 -15.30 -35.62
CA GLY A 416 4.93 -14.48 -36.14
C GLY A 416 4.29 -13.52 -35.13
N PHE A 417 4.76 -13.48 -33.88
CA PHE A 417 4.20 -12.61 -32.85
C PHE A 417 4.93 -11.27 -32.78
N ASP A 418 4.19 -10.18 -32.59
CA ASP A 418 4.74 -8.85 -32.31
C ASP A 418 5.83 -8.41 -33.30
N ARG A 419 5.61 -8.67 -34.60
CA ARG A 419 6.55 -8.37 -35.68
C ARG A 419 6.91 -6.88 -35.79
N ASP A 420 5.97 -6.03 -35.38
CA ASP A 420 6.07 -4.57 -35.29
C ASP A 420 6.43 -4.08 -33.88
N GLY A 421 6.65 -5.00 -32.94
CA GLY A 421 7.09 -4.72 -31.58
C GLY A 421 8.58 -4.37 -31.47
N ARG A 422 8.97 -3.92 -30.29
CA ARG A 422 10.32 -3.42 -30.00
C ARG A 422 10.90 -4.06 -28.76
N LEU A 423 12.18 -4.38 -28.81
CA LEU A 423 12.97 -4.74 -27.64
C LEU A 423 14.01 -3.66 -27.35
N LEU A 424 14.07 -3.24 -26.10
CA LEU A 424 15.08 -2.34 -25.55
C LEU A 424 15.90 -3.12 -24.52
N THR A 425 17.21 -2.82 -24.43
CA THR A 425 18.13 -3.40 -23.43
C THR A 425 18.35 -2.51 -22.22
N SER A 426 17.77 -1.32 -22.25
CA SER A 426 17.68 -0.38 -21.15
C SER A 426 16.32 0.30 -21.21
N PRO A 427 15.78 0.76 -20.07
CA PRO A 427 14.59 1.60 -20.10
C PRO A 427 14.85 2.79 -21.01
N PRO A 428 13.93 3.15 -21.92
CA PRO A 428 14.10 4.34 -22.73
C PRO A 428 14.29 5.54 -21.79
N GLY A 429 15.31 6.36 -22.06
CA GLY A 429 15.60 7.55 -21.27
C GLY A 429 14.30 8.34 -21.07
N THR A 430 13.93 8.61 -19.83
CA THR A 430 12.68 9.25 -19.48
C THR A 430 12.70 10.71 -19.94
N THR A 431 12.33 10.95 -21.19
CA THR A 431 11.68 12.21 -21.54
C THR A 431 10.24 12.03 -21.08
N PRO A 432 9.73 12.81 -20.11
CA PRO A 432 8.32 12.74 -19.75
C PRO A 432 7.47 12.92 -21.01
N PRO A 433 6.42 12.13 -21.26
CA PRO A 433 5.45 12.48 -22.27
C PRO A 433 4.92 13.90 -21.96
N ALA A 434 4.80 14.72 -22.99
CA ALA A 434 4.24 16.07 -22.85
C ALA A 434 2.87 15.96 -22.13
N PRO A 435 2.58 16.86 -21.17
CA PRO A 435 1.27 16.89 -20.52
C PRO A 435 0.18 17.00 -21.59
N PRO A 436 -0.90 16.20 -21.53
CA PRO A 436 -2.08 16.48 -22.34
C PRO A 436 -2.59 17.88 -21.99
N GLU A 437 -2.99 18.62 -23.02
CA GLU A 437 -3.45 20.01 -22.93
C GLU A 437 -4.59 20.16 -21.90
N PRO A 438 -4.60 21.22 -21.05
CA PRO A 438 -5.53 21.31 -19.92
C PRO A 438 -6.97 21.53 -20.37
N GLY A 439 -7.81 20.51 -20.20
CA GLY A 439 -9.27 20.67 -20.01
C GLY A 439 -9.58 21.20 -18.60
N PRO A 440 -10.78 21.78 -18.36
CA PRO A 440 -11.08 22.47 -17.11
C PRO A 440 -11.07 21.49 -15.91
N ALA A 441 -10.45 21.94 -14.83
CA ALA A 441 -9.87 21.14 -13.75
C ALA A 441 -10.84 20.27 -12.92
N PRO A 442 -10.51 18.99 -12.70
CA PRO A 442 -10.76 18.27 -11.45
C PRO A 442 -9.53 18.38 -10.52
N VAL A 443 -9.77 18.54 -9.22
CA VAL A 443 -8.74 18.65 -8.17
C VAL A 443 -7.88 17.37 -8.14
N VAL A 444 -6.57 17.52 -8.32
CA VAL A 444 -5.57 16.43 -8.26
C VAL A 444 -5.35 15.99 -6.81
N PRO A 445 -5.49 14.70 -6.44
CA PRO A 445 -4.97 14.20 -5.17
C PRO A 445 -3.46 13.94 -5.28
N GLU A 446 -2.73 14.34 -4.23
CA GLU A 446 -1.29 14.12 -4.01
C GLU A 446 -0.86 12.64 -4.15
N PRO A 447 0.43 12.36 -4.45
CA PRO A 447 0.96 11.00 -4.66
C PRO A 447 0.65 10.03 -3.50
N THR A 448 0.23 8.78 -3.81
CA THR A 448 -0.23 7.81 -2.81
C THR A 448 0.89 7.33 -1.86
N PRO A 449 0.72 7.46 -0.53
CA PRO A 449 1.71 7.10 0.48
C PRO A 449 1.92 5.60 0.70
N GLY A 450 3.16 5.22 1.04
CA GLY A 450 3.33 4.08 1.96
C GLY A 450 2.63 4.37 3.30
N THR A 451 2.41 3.38 4.15
CA THR A 451 1.86 3.64 5.49
C THR A 451 2.80 4.55 6.27
N PHE A 452 2.39 5.82 6.46
CA PHE A 452 3.11 6.76 7.29
C PHE A 452 3.11 6.26 8.73
N ILE A 453 4.29 6.05 9.31
CA ILE A 453 4.45 5.91 10.76
C ILE A 453 4.48 7.27 11.42
N ALA A 454 4.92 8.30 10.68
CA ALA A 454 4.81 9.70 11.08
C ALA A 454 4.39 10.56 9.89
N ARG A 455 3.50 11.52 10.12
CA ARG A 455 3.12 12.55 9.14
C ARG A 455 2.70 13.82 9.86
N ASP A 456 3.21 14.95 9.40
CA ASP A 456 2.79 16.27 9.85
C ASP A 456 2.91 17.31 8.72
N ASP A 457 1.76 17.78 8.23
CA ASP A 457 1.62 18.87 7.26
C ASP A 457 1.60 20.26 7.90
N PHE A 458 1.69 20.34 9.23
CA PHE A 458 1.72 21.59 9.98
C PHE A 458 0.56 22.55 9.67
N SER A 459 -0.60 22.03 9.26
CA SER A 459 -1.81 22.81 8.94
C SER A 459 -2.47 23.49 10.15
N ARG A 460 -2.08 23.10 11.37
CA ARG A 460 -2.59 23.68 12.63
C ARG A 460 -1.94 25.02 12.98
N VAL A 461 -2.50 25.69 13.99
CA VAL A 461 -1.87 26.87 14.61
C VAL A 461 -1.49 26.53 16.05
N ALA A 462 -0.24 26.80 16.42
CA ALA A 462 0.26 26.64 17.78
C ALA A 462 1.27 27.76 18.10
N ALA A 463 1.01 28.57 19.12
CA ALA A 463 1.89 29.69 19.47
C ALA A 463 3.14 29.27 20.26
N ARG A 464 3.12 28.08 20.89
CA ARG A 464 4.23 27.50 21.64
C ARG A 464 4.25 25.99 21.44
N GLY A 465 5.40 25.45 21.06
CA GLY A 465 5.54 24.03 20.71
C GLY A 465 5.08 23.74 19.28
N LEU A 466 5.40 22.52 18.82
CA LEU A 466 4.83 22.01 17.58
C LEU A 466 3.49 21.32 17.83
N GLY A 467 3.24 20.73 19.00
CA GLY A 467 1.96 20.03 19.27
C GLY A 467 1.90 18.63 18.65
N ARG A 468 0.70 18.11 18.39
CA ARG A 468 0.49 16.74 17.90
C ARG A 468 0.56 16.66 16.38
N ALA A 469 1.41 15.78 15.87
CA ALA A 469 1.43 15.40 14.46
C ALA A 469 0.16 14.65 14.06
N GLN A 470 -0.17 14.66 12.76
CA GLN A 470 -1.33 13.94 12.24
C GLN A 470 -1.15 12.43 12.48
N THR A 471 0.06 11.93 12.23
CA THR A 471 0.48 10.57 12.53
C THR A 471 1.83 10.60 13.27
N GLY A 472 2.01 9.73 14.26
CA GLY A 472 3.28 9.59 14.98
C GLY A 472 3.39 10.31 16.33
N GLY A 473 2.29 10.88 16.83
CA GLY A 473 2.16 11.38 18.21
C GLY A 473 2.52 12.84 18.41
N THR A 474 2.82 13.22 19.65
CA THR A 474 3.18 14.60 20.02
C THR A 474 4.65 14.86 19.78
N TRP A 475 4.97 15.97 19.12
CA TRP A 475 6.34 16.45 19.01
C TRP A 475 6.88 16.79 20.39
N THR A 476 7.96 16.12 20.77
CA THR A 476 8.74 16.42 21.96
C THR A 476 9.85 17.38 21.56
N THR A 477 9.85 18.60 22.11
CA THR A 477 10.78 19.67 21.73
C THR A 477 11.83 19.91 22.83
N ALA A 478 13.07 20.18 22.44
CA ALA A 478 14.13 20.56 23.39
C ALA A 478 14.17 22.08 23.63
N GLY A 479 14.39 22.50 24.88
CA GLY A 479 14.47 23.92 25.24
C GLY A 479 13.11 24.59 25.41
N ALA A 480 13.08 25.92 25.32
CA ALA A 480 11.88 26.71 25.60
C ALA A 480 10.82 26.53 24.49
N GLY A 481 9.56 26.31 24.89
CA GLY A 481 8.44 26.15 23.95
C GLY A 481 8.20 27.37 23.03
N SER A 482 8.67 28.57 23.40
CA SER A 482 8.60 29.78 22.56
C SER A 482 9.51 29.74 21.33
N LEU A 483 10.43 28.77 21.25
CA LEU A 483 11.26 28.56 20.06
C LEU A 483 10.54 27.79 18.95
N TYR A 484 9.37 27.24 19.28
CA TYR A 484 8.59 26.40 18.41
C TYR A 484 7.20 27.01 18.23
N SER A 485 6.73 27.04 17.01
CA SER A 485 5.34 27.39 16.71
C SER A 485 4.88 26.64 15.47
N VAL A 486 3.57 26.60 15.26
CA VAL A 486 2.99 26.24 13.98
C VAL A 486 2.16 27.42 13.50
N ALA A 487 2.50 27.95 12.34
CA ALA A 487 1.81 29.09 11.75
C ALA A 487 2.03 29.08 10.24
N GLN A 488 1.04 29.56 9.49
CA GLN A 488 1.12 29.70 8.03
C GLN A 488 1.51 28.39 7.29
N GLY A 489 1.05 27.25 7.81
CA GLY A 489 1.32 25.93 7.20
C GLY A 489 2.75 25.43 7.39
N ALA A 490 3.48 25.92 8.39
CA ALA A 490 4.83 25.45 8.70
C ALA A 490 5.07 25.26 10.19
N GLY A 491 5.81 24.20 10.52
CA GLY A 491 6.42 23.99 11.82
C GLY A 491 7.70 24.81 11.93
N ASN A 492 7.72 25.79 12.83
CA ASN A 492 8.81 26.75 12.97
C ASN A 492 9.75 26.32 14.09
N LEU A 493 11.04 26.21 13.81
CA LEU A 493 12.11 26.01 14.80
C LEU A 493 13.04 27.22 14.76
N THR A 494 13.04 28.01 15.83
CA THR A 494 13.82 29.25 15.89
C THR A 494 15.20 29.00 16.47
N MET A 495 16.22 29.18 15.64
CA MET A 495 17.62 29.24 16.03
C MET A 495 17.93 30.64 16.57
N SER A 496 17.78 30.81 17.89
CA SER A 496 17.85 32.12 18.54
C SER A 496 19.26 32.74 18.58
N ARG A 497 20.31 31.92 18.49
CA ARG A 497 21.72 32.34 18.49
C ARG A 497 22.66 31.21 18.01
N PRO A 498 23.91 31.51 17.62
CA PRO A 498 24.96 30.52 17.35
C PRO A 498 25.13 29.49 18.47
N GLY A 499 25.37 28.23 18.09
CA GLY A 499 25.61 27.12 19.03
C GLY A 499 24.37 26.63 19.80
N TYR A 500 23.19 27.23 19.60
CA TYR A 500 21.93 26.72 20.16
C TYR A 500 21.30 25.68 19.22
N LEU A 501 20.72 24.61 19.79
CA LEU A 501 20.27 23.42 19.07
C LEU A 501 18.78 23.12 19.33
N PRO A 502 17.83 23.85 18.74
CA PRO A 502 16.44 23.45 18.75
C PRO A 502 16.27 22.09 18.06
N SER A 503 15.53 21.20 18.69
CA SER A 503 15.23 19.86 18.19
C SER A 503 13.80 19.45 18.55
N ALA A 504 13.20 18.66 17.66
CA ALA A 504 11.85 18.13 17.82
C ALA A 504 11.83 16.66 17.40
N TYR A 505 11.21 15.80 18.21
CA TYR A 505 11.17 14.36 18.00
C TYR A 505 9.76 13.79 18.16
N LEU A 506 9.41 12.81 17.32
CA LEU A 506 8.22 11.98 17.46
C LEU A 506 8.59 10.71 18.24
N GLN A 507 8.63 10.83 19.57
CA GLN A 507 9.14 9.80 20.49
C GLN A 507 8.26 8.54 20.55
N SER A 508 6.99 8.62 20.14
CA SER A 508 6.12 7.43 20.04
C SER A 508 6.46 6.52 18.86
N ILE A 509 7.35 6.95 17.96
CA ILE A 509 7.88 6.09 16.90
C ILE A 509 9.00 5.22 17.45
N SER A 510 8.91 3.92 17.20
CA SER A 510 10.03 3.00 17.41
C SER A 510 10.12 2.06 16.21
N SER A 511 11.02 2.36 15.28
CA SER A 511 11.18 1.59 14.04
C SER A 511 12.63 1.26 13.70
N VAL A 512 12.85 0.05 13.20
CA VAL A 512 14.11 -0.43 12.58
C VAL A 512 14.09 -0.26 11.06
N VAL A 513 13.04 0.30 10.48
CA VAL A 513 13.04 0.71 9.07
C VAL A 513 12.28 2.02 8.92
N THR A 514 12.92 3.03 8.37
CA THR A 514 12.34 4.35 8.15
C THR A 514 12.68 4.85 6.76
N ASP A 515 11.71 5.48 6.10
CA ASP A 515 11.92 6.28 4.90
C ASP A 515 11.30 7.65 5.17
N THR A 516 12.14 8.58 5.63
CA THR A 516 11.76 9.91 6.10
C THR A 516 11.93 10.93 5.00
N SER A 517 10.86 11.66 4.65
CA SER A 517 10.89 12.78 3.72
C SER A 517 10.49 14.07 4.43
N VAL A 518 11.24 15.14 4.19
CA VAL A 518 11.05 16.44 4.83
C VAL A 518 11.21 17.55 3.81
N SER A 519 10.30 18.53 3.82
CA SER A 519 10.43 19.78 3.08
C SER A 519 10.61 20.95 4.05
N PHE A 520 11.68 21.73 3.89
CA PHE A 520 11.94 22.90 4.74
C PHE A 520 12.61 24.05 3.99
N ASN A 521 12.49 25.26 4.52
CA ASN A 521 13.29 26.43 4.12
C ASN A 521 13.67 27.26 5.36
N LEU A 522 14.47 28.29 5.15
CA LEU A 522 14.71 29.34 6.14
C LEU A 522 13.84 30.55 5.85
N ASP A 523 13.43 31.25 6.91
CA ASP A 523 12.77 32.56 6.79
C ASP A 523 13.64 33.58 6.04
N LYS A 524 14.96 33.50 6.24
CA LYS A 524 15.98 34.33 5.56
C LYS A 524 17.32 33.59 5.49
N ALA A 525 18.21 34.05 4.62
CA ALA A 525 19.59 33.57 4.59
C ALA A 525 20.38 34.12 5.80
N PRO A 526 21.36 33.37 6.34
CA PRO A 526 22.27 33.91 7.35
C PRO A 526 23.14 35.01 6.75
N GLY A 527 23.49 36.02 7.55
CA GLY A 527 24.38 37.10 7.09
C GLY A 527 25.82 36.62 6.86
N ALA A 528 26.28 35.68 7.71
CA ALA A 528 27.54 34.97 7.61
C ALA A 528 27.40 33.58 8.26
N GLY A 529 28.37 32.71 8.04
CA GLY A 529 28.42 31.37 8.65
C GLY A 529 27.59 30.31 7.92
N GLN A 530 27.29 29.24 8.63
CA GLN A 530 26.61 28.06 8.13
C GLN A 530 25.36 27.76 8.97
N VAL A 531 24.36 27.19 8.32
CA VAL A 531 23.18 26.61 8.95
C VAL A 531 23.30 25.10 8.85
N TYR A 532 23.13 24.41 9.98
CA TYR A 532 23.06 22.97 10.05
C TYR A 532 21.62 22.54 10.21
N VAL A 533 21.14 21.62 9.38
CA VAL A 533 19.83 20.98 9.52
C VAL A 533 20.05 19.48 9.48
N SER A 534 19.57 18.75 10.48
CA SER A 534 19.63 17.29 10.48
C SER A 534 18.26 16.66 10.55
N VAL A 535 17.97 15.79 9.58
CA VAL A 535 16.81 14.91 9.58
C VAL A 535 17.22 13.59 10.23
N VAL A 536 16.56 13.22 11.33
CA VAL A 536 16.83 12.01 12.11
C VAL A 536 15.95 10.89 11.61
N GLY A 537 16.58 9.87 11.01
CA GLY A 537 15.89 8.69 10.49
C GLY A 537 15.73 7.59 11.54
N ARG A 538 16.60 7.56 12.56
CA ARG A 538 16.48 6.63 13.70
C ARG A 538 17.27 7.17 14.90
N SER A 539 16.59 7.41 16.01
CA SER A 539 17.18 7.79 17.31
C SER A 539 16.93 6.68 18.32
N VAL A 540 17.99 6.04 18.83
CA VAL A 540 17.87 4.95 19.79
C VAL A 540 18.30 5.47 21.17
N PRO A 541 17.38 5.54 22.15
CA PRO A 541 17.69 6.07 23.48
C PRO A 541 18.93 5.42 24.10
N GLY A 542 19.85 6.25 24.61
CA GLY A 542 21.10 5.82 25.23
C GLY A 542 22.15 5.25 24.28
N ASN A 543 21.92 5.22 22.96
CA ASN A 543 22.84 4.61 21.99
C ASN A 543 23.31 5.59 20.90
N GLY A 544 22.49 6.59 20.54
CA GLY A 544 22.81 7.60 19.54
C GLY A 544 21.81 7.61 18.37
N GLU A 545 22.20 8.18 17.23
CA GLU A 545 21.30 8.46 16.12
C GLU A 545 21.91 8.24 14.74
N TYR A 546 21.05 7.99 13.75
CA TYR A 546 21.36 8.11 12.33
C TYR A 546 20.65 9.33 11.72
N ARG A 547 21.43 10.20 11.07
CA ARG A 547 21.00 11.49 10.55
C ARG A 547 21.40 11.70 9.09
N ALA A 548 20.56 12.40 8.34
CA ALA A 548 20.98 13.15 7.16
C ALA A 548 21.30 14.56 7.62
N LYS A 549 22.57 14.97 7.57
CA LYS A 549 23.01 16.30 7.98
C LYS A 549 23.27 17.16 6.76
N LEU A 550 22.62 18.33 6.71
CA LEU A 550 22.86 19.37 5.74
C LEU A 550 23.71 20.48 6.36
N VAL A 551 24.72 20.91 5.62
CA VAL A 551 25.53 22.09 5.91
C VAL A 551 25.23 23.11 4.82
N LEU A 552 24.62 24.24 5.15
CA LEU A 552 24.09 25.22 4.19
C LEU A 552 24.80 26.57 4.36
N SER A 553 25.28 27.15 3.26
CA SER A 553 25.96 28.45 3.26
C SER A 553 25.79 29.18 1.92
N GLY A 554 24.99 30.26 1.92
CA GLY A 554 24.68 31.00 0.70
C GLY A 554 24.09 30.10 -0.38
N GLN A 555 24.72 30.09 -1.56
CA GLN A 555 24.30 29.26 -2.70
C GLN A 555 24.92 27.84 -2.71
N ARG A 556 25.68 27.49 -1.67
CA ARG A 556 26.35 26.19 -1.54
C ARG A 556 25.80 25.42 -0.36
N GLY A 557 25.81 24.10 -0.47
CA GLY A 557 25.54 23.23 0.65
C GLY A 557 26.16 21.85 0.47
N ALA A 558 26.04 21.02 1.49
CA ALA A 558 26.40 19.61 1.40
C ALA A 558 25.41 18.77 2.22
N VAL A 559 25.16 17.53 1.78
CA VAL A 559 24.40 16.53 2.55
C VAL A 559 25.28 15.30 2.83
N SER A 560 25.26 14.82 4.07
CA SER A 560 26.00 13.66 4.50
C SER A 560 25.18 12.74 5.41
N ILE A 561 25.57 11.47 5.47
CA ILE A 561 25.02 10.51 6.44
C ILE A 561 25.91 10.55 7.68
N VAL A 562 25.32 10.91 8.81
CA VAL A 562 25.99 11.08 10.10
C VAL A 562 25.44 10.08 11.10
N ARG A 563 26.33 9.41 11.81
CA ARG A 563 26.03 8.61 13.00
C ARG A 563 26.44 9.39 14.24
N THR A 564 25.67 9.32 15.32
CA THR A 564 26.10 9.80 16.64
C THR A 564 26.27 8.68 17.64
N ASP A 565 27.14 8.88 18.63
CA ASP A 565 27.15 8.05 19.84
C ASP A 565 26.10 8.53 20.87
N SER A 566 26.08 7.90 22.04
CA SER A 566 25.17 8.23 23.15
C SER A 566 25.45 9.59 23.81
N ARG A 567 26.61 10.19 23.56
CA ARG A 567 26.99 11.53 24.02
C ARG A 567 26.75 12.59 22.95
N GLY A 568 26.25 12.20 21.77
CA GLY A 568 25.99 13.09 20.64
C GLY A 568 27.22 13.41 19.79
N ALA A 569 28.35 12.71 19.97
CA ALA A 569 29.52 12.89 19.14
C ALA A 569 29.23 12.38 17.71
N GLU A 570 29.45 13.22 16.71
CA GLU A 570 29.10 12.93 15.32
C GLU A 570 30.25 12.25 14.55
N THR A 571 29.90 11.29 13.70
CA THR A 571 30.80 10.64 12.72
C THR A 571 30.12 10.64 11.36
N VAL A 572 30.78 11.20 10.34
CA VAL A 572 30.32 11.08 8.94
C VAL A 572 30.67 9.67 8.46
N ILE A 573 29.65 8.88 8.08
CA ILE A 573 29.83 7.47 7.71
C ILE A 573 29.64 7.22 6.21
N GLY A 574 28.96 8.11 5.47
CA GLY A 574 28.67 7.93 4.04
C GLY A 574 29.35 8.91 3.08
N GLY A 575 30.31 9.72 3.55
CA GLY A 575 30.87 10.85 2.77
C GLY A 575 29.87 12.00 2.52
N GLU A 576 30.32 13.05 1.84
CA GLU A 576 29.53 14.27 1.60
C GLU A 576 29.16 14.46 0.14
N GLN A 577 27.89 14.73 -0.17
CA GLN A 577 27.44 15.18 -1.49
C GLN A 577 27.31 16.70 -1.50
N GLN A 578 28.03 17.36 -2.42
CA GLN A 578 27.92 18.80 -2.62
C GLN A 578 26.60 19.17 -3.33
N LEU A 579 25.99 20.25 -2.87
CA LEU A 579 24.77 20.86 -3.41
C LEU A 579 25.13 22.29 -3.86
N GLN A 580 24.71 22.65 -5.07
CA GLN A 580 25.03 23.95 -5.68
C GLN A 580 23.75 24.68 -6.07
N ASN A 581 23.86 25.99 -6.32
CA ASN A 581 22.76 26.86 -6.75
C ASN A 581 21.59 26.87 -5.77
N MET A 582 21.90 26.81 -4.47
CA MET A 582 20.90 26.77 -3.41
C MET A 582 20.27 28.15 -3.19
N VAL A 583 18.98 28.15 -2.88
CA VAL A 583 18.26 29.34 -2.41
C VAL A 583 17.65 28.98 -1.07
N LEU A 584 18.29 29.38 0.03
CA LEU A 584 17.95 28.88 1.37
C LEU A 584 16.55 29.28 1.86
N THR A 585 15.96 30.32 1.25
CA THR A 585 14.58 30.75 1.52
C THR A 585 13.54 30.00 0.70
N LYS A 586 13.96 29.18 -0.26
CA LYS A 586 13.09 28.30 -1.05
C LYS A 586 13.08 26.89 -0.44
N PRO A 587 11.95 26.15 -0.48
CA PRO A 587 11.88 24.79 0.06
C PRO A 587 12.93 23.84 -0.51
N MET A 588 13.58 23.13 0.40
CA MET A 588 14.55 22.07 0.20
C MET A 588 13.90 20.76 0.63
N ASN A 589 13.96 19.74 -0.23
CA ASN A 589 13.47 18.42 0.07
C ASN A 589 14.65 17.52 0.44
N VAL A 590 14.48 16.74 1.51
CA VAL A 590 15.44 15.75 1.96
C VAL A 590 14.71 14.44 2.17
N ARG A 591 15.27 13.36 1.61
CA ARG A 591 14.80 12.00 1.84
C ARG A 591 15.93 11.17 2.43
N LEU A 592 15.70 10.61 3.61
CA LEU A 592 16.62 9.72 4.33
C LEU A 592 15.94 8.37 4.54
N GLN A 593 16.59 7.31 4.09
CA GLN A 593 16.16 5.96 4.34
C GLN A 593 17.15 5.24 5.26
N VAL A 594 16.61 4.60 6.30
CA VAL A 594 17.36 3.74 7.23
C VAL A 594 16.67 2.37 7.21
N THR A 595 17.24 1.39 6.51
CA THR A 595 16.71 0.03 6.41
C THR A 595 17.61 -0.98 7.09
N ASP A 596 17.08 -2.20 7.26
CA ASP A 596 17.81 -3.35 7.78
C ASP A 596 18.20 -3.19 9.26
N ALA A 597 18.09 -4.28 10.03
CA ALA A 597 18.46 -4.27 11.42
C ALA A 597 19.99 -4.44 11.55
N SER A 598 20.57 -5.46 10.94
CA SER A 598 21.99 -5.78 11.05
C SER A 598 22.54 -6.41 9.76
N PRO A 599 23.50 -5.77 9.06
CA PRO A 599 23.93 -4.38 9.26
C PRO A 599 22.81 -3.39 8.89
N THR A 600 22.85 -2.16 9.41
CA THR A 600 21.91 -1.10 9.05
C THR A 600 22.35 -0.44 7.74
N ARG A 601 21.47 -0.33 6.75
CA ARG A 601 21.73 0.37 5.48
C ARG A 601 21.10 1.75 5.49
N LEU A 602 21.85 2.77 5.10
CA LEU A 602 21.44 4.16 5.08
C LEU A 602 21.59 4.76 3.70
N ARG A 603 20.59 5.53 3.25
CA ARG A 603 20.60 6.21 1.94
C ARG A 603 20.01 7.61 2.06
N VAL A 604 20.63 8.60 1.43
CA VAL A 604 20.15 9.99 1.47
C VAL A 604 20.21 10.65 0.10
N LYS A 605 19.23 11.52 -0.16
CA LYS A 605 19.24 12.48 -1.26
C LYS A 605 18.55 13.78 -0.84
N ALA A 606 19.01 14.89 -1.40
CA ALA A 606 18.48 16.22 -1.17
C ALA A 606 18.40 17.01 -2.49
N TRP A 607 17.35 17.80 -2.63
CA TRP A 607 17.12 18.65 -3.82
C TRP A 607 16.26 19.88 -3.50
N GLN A 608 16.50 20.96 -4.22
CA GLN A 608 15.70 22.17 -4.13
C GLN A 608 14.32 21.96 -4.80
N GLN A 609 13.26 22.52 -4.24
CA GLN A 609 11.96 22.58 -4.90
C GLN A 609 12.07 23.26 -6.27
N GLY A 610 11.42 22.69 -7.27
CA GLY A 610 11.55 23.10 -8.68
C GLY A 610 12.66 22.37 -9.46
N SER A 611 13.55 21.65 -8.77
CA SER A 611 14.40 20.63 -9.38
C SER A 611 13.75 19.25 -9.23
N PRO A 612 13.93 18.32 -10.19
CA PRO A 612 13.42 16.96 -10.03
C PRO A 612 14.12 16.24 -8.87
N GLU A 613 13.39 15.37 -8.18
CA GLU A 613 13.97 14.45 -7.19
C GLU A 613 15.08 13.61 -7.87
N PRO A 614 16.29 13.52 -7.29
CA PRO A 614 17.34 12.68 -7.86
C PRO A 614 16.89 11.22 -7.97
N ALA A 615 17.02 10.67 -9.18
CA ALA A 615 16.66 9.28 -9.45
C ALA A 615 17.58 8.30 -8.67
N ALA A 616 18.88 8.60 -8.60
CA ALA A 616 19.84 7.86 -7.79
C ALA A 616 19.93 8.43 -6.37
N TRP A 617 20.21 7.57 -5.39
CA TRP A 617 20.62 8.00 -4.06
C TRP A 617 21.96 8.71 -4.16
N GLN A 618 22.05 9.90 -3.56
CA GLN A 618 23.28 10.70 -3.62
C GLN A 618 24.35 10.12 -2.71
N ARG A 619 23.99 9.59 -1.53
CA ARG A 619 24.89 8.84 -0.65
C ARG A 619 24.22 7.59 -0.12
N GLU A 620 25.02 6.55 0.06
CA GLU A 620 24.61 5.25 0.57
C GLU A 620 25.75 4.62 1.37
N VAL A 621 25.44 4.03 2.54
CA VAL A 621 26.39 3.36 3.42
C VAL A 621 25.73 2.24 4.21
N THR A 622 26.53 1.27 4.63
CA THR A 622 26.14 0.21 5.58
C THR A 622 26.92 0.39 6.89
N ASP A 623 26.24 0.34 8.04
CA ASP A 623 26.81 0.54 9.38
C ASP A 623 26.48 -0.64 10.33
N ASN A 624 27.47 -1.02 11.14
CA ASN A 624 27.43 -2.19 12.03
C ASN A 624 27.28 -1.85 13.51
N THR A 625 26.95 -0.60 13.87
CA THR A 625 26.85 -0.16 15.27
C THR A 625 25.66 -0.82 15.96
N SER A 626 25.93 -1.87 16.73
CA SER A 626 24.91 -2.73 17.38
C SER A 626 23.90 -1.97 18.24
N GLY A 627 24.33 -0.89 18.90
CA GLY A 627 23.45 -0.02 19.68
C GLY A 627 22.34 0.67 18.87
N LEU A 628 22.56 0.87 17.56
CA LEU A 628 21.63 1.55 16.64
C LEU A 628 20.80 0.59 15.76
N GLN A 629 20.94 -0.71 15.97
CA GLN A 629 20.23 -1.78 15.25
C GLN A 629 18.85 -2.10 15.86
N LYS A 630 18.33 -1.22 16.72
CA LYS A 630 17.07 -1.34 17.45
C LYS A 630 16.06 -0.30 16.96
N GLY A 631 14.79 -0.49 17.30
CA GLY A 631 13.75 0.48 16.98
C GLY A 631 14.05 1.85 17.58
N GLY A 632 13.93 2.91 16.78
CA GLY A 632 14.19 4.27 17.21
C GLY A 632 13.17 5.27 16.73
N ALA A 633 13.18 6.44 17.36
CA ALA A 633 12.35 7.59 17.02
C ALA A 633 12.86 8.33 15.78
N VAL A 634 12.05 9.23 15.24
CA VAL A 634 12.42 10.15 14.16
C VAL A 634 12.27 11.59 14.62
N GLY A 635 12.96 12.52 13.96
CA GLY A 635 12.94 13.92 14.37
C GLY A 635 13.79 14.84 13.52
N ILE A 636 13.83 16.11 13.90
CA ILE A 636 14.58 17.15 13.22
C ILE A 636 15.29 18.04 14.22
N LEU A 637 16.46 18.52 13.84
CA LEU A 637 17.23 19.48 14.62
C LEU A 637 17.96 20.46 13.71
N SER A 638 18.16 21.67 14.21
CA SER A 638 18.87 22.72 13.47
C SER A 638 19.77 23.52 14.39
N SER A 639 20.85 24.08 13.84
CA SER A 639 21.75 24.97 14.56
C SER A 639 22.51 25.88 13.62
N LEU A 640 23.15 26.89 14.20
CA LEU A 640 23.99 27.85 13.50
C LEU A 640 25.46 27.63 13.86
N SER A 641 26.37 27.80 12.89
CA SER A 641 27.81 27.81 13.16
C SER A 641 28.19 28.94 14.12
N GLY A 642 29.31 28.78 14.84
CA GLY A 642 29.73 29.74 15.87
C GLY A 642 29.95 31.17 15.35
N ASN A 643 30.29 31.32 14.07
CA ASN A 643 30.49 32.60 13.39
C ASN A 643 29.24 33.12 12.65
N ALA A 644 28.07 32.51 12.85
CA ALA A 644 26.87 32.91 12.12
C ALA A 644 26.31 34.25 12.60
N THR A 645 25.87 35.09 11.66
CA THR A 645 25.24 36.39 11.92
C THR A 645 23.85 36.48 11.28
N GLY A 646 23.04 37.48 11.66
CA GLY A 646 21.68 37.66 11.13
C GLY A 646 20.60 36.84 11.84
N PHE A 647 20.89 36.32 13.05
CA PHE A 647 19.93 35.60 13.90
C PHE A 647 18.98 36.56 14.66
N PRO A 648 17.80 36.09 15.11
CA PRO A 648 17.27 34.74 14.98
C PRO A 648 16.98 34.35 13.53
N LEU A 649 17.21 33.08 13.19
CA LEU A 649 16.74 32.44 11.97
C LEU A 649 15.72 31.38 12.33
N THR A 650 14.72 31.17 11.48
CA THR A 650 13.69 30.15 11.68
C THR A 650 13.75 29.14 10.55
N LEU A 651 13.95 27.87 10.93
CA LEU A 651 13.70 26.75 10.05
C LEU A 651 12.19 26.54 9.98
N GLN A 652 11.63 26.65 8.79
CA GLN A 652 10.21 26.44 8.52
C GLN A 652 10.08 25.07 7.84
N VAL A 653 9.42 24.12 8.49
CA VAL A 653 9.16 22.79 7.95
C VAL A 653 7.75 22.79 7.36
N GLN A 654 7.63 22.66 6.04
CA GLN A 654 6.34 22.66 5.35
C GLN A 654 5.62 21.32 5.47
N ASP A 655 6.38 20.23 5.33
CA ASP A 655 5.83 18.88 5.34
C ASP A 655 6.85 17.91 5.94
N TRP A 656 6.34 16.96 6.72
CA TRP A 656 7.08 15.88 7.32
C TRP A 656 6.36 14.57 7.08
N SER A 657 7.09 13.56 6.60
CA SER A 657 6.56 12.20 6.50
C SER A 657 7.62 11.13 6.77
N THR A 658 7.19 9.97 7.27
CA THR A 658 8.05 8.80 7.48
C THR A 658 7.27 7.51 7.26
N LEU A 659 7.81 6.55 6.51
CA LEU A 659 7.20 5.24 6.20
C LEU A 659 7.79 4.06 7.03
N ALA A 660 6.99 3.00 7.26
CA ALA A 660 7.32 1.79 8.06
C ALA A 660 8.01 0.63 7.29
N PRO A 661 8.55 -0.40 8.00
CA PRO A 661 9.12 -1.62 7.41
C PRO A 661 8.14 -2.41 6.53
N GLY A 662 8.65 -2.99 5.45
CA GLY A 662 7.92 -3.84 4.52
C GLY A 662 7.57 -3.18 3.18
N ASN A 663 7.71 -1.85 3.11
CA ASN A 663 7.46 -1.08 1.91
C ASN A 663 8.78 -0.60 1.31
N ARG A 664 9.21 -1.18 0.20
CA ARG A 664 9.93 -0.41 -0.82
C ARG A 664 9.00 -0.31 -2.04
N PRO A 665 8.90 0.87 -2.66
CA PRO A 665 8.11 1.08 -3.86
C PRO A 665 8.56 0.20 -5.03
#